data_AF-A0A853PZW0-F1
#
_entry.id   AF-A0A853PZW0-F1
#
_cell.length_a   1.000
_cell.length_b   1.000
_cell.length_c   1.000
_cell.angle_alpha   90.00
_cell.angle_beta   90.00
_cell.angle_gamma   90.00
#
_symmetry.space_group_name_H-M   'P 1'
#
loop_
_entity.id
_entity.type
_entity.pdbx_description
1 polymer ?
#
loop_
_entity_poly.entity_id
_entity_poly.type
_entity_poly.pdbx_seq_one_letter_code
_entity_poly.pdbx_strand_id
1 'polypeptide(L)'
;MTENTNYIFEELFKAAQPNRGLFVMPLPTGAGKTYNSCQMMAEELKKEDARRIIYVTDAKKQLDATIEDIEKNLKKNGLKLKEHDILRVYSQEEQWERAFTDPDIRMKMEGSKLFQGERTFANLKRLYSYTDVTDEMVEEIGKNRLHLMEKVRRKVFTPIRQKYKKEPDEVIASHILTECPILEELYPELLFYKSKIIVLTASKLHTTASPKLVRKGTQPYWKHIKNSLVIIDESDRVKEAAMKRLFDCECGRRRRFNFWGLCYFICQHYQEVMDMQKMPEWADHKMNIQDMLEAIRTKKKELIDDINPQKILSGLELEENVNHGNFIFYDEDQTFSAENVVLSVHNNKEEYTSYLLTKKKTKDQNDKTLSFVANRIMLFLKDFVQIVDKHAEVYASIENELRKKKGTNTAVDLEGDLAFYHIIKYMGINEGNTEYRSALQELRNGTTFQTPRSNNSKETDGKSIYDKGISFIEIYSHDNDRYSCCFDYHEMRCMPENVLLEMVNHNRVIMCSATADCQTPIHNYDFNYISKQGVKVEKMGNETLHKIEEYIALNYANPKVEFSLYNEEETQPQEILEDYLGKCSSALKDCLDFVMDGKNKFDKNNSARIVNMLNHYMKFMKKPEARAWLYFQPFSYTGKSSIGIKKVLNILQQARVTKRGETFGVNVMEQHVINDEITRRRADIYPELNVCFLSGEYFKDDLETVEKLLAEQPGLKMFCFVCYQSGAVGVNYLFDTDAKYRKKHCLEAPNTKDRKDTRCNFDGIIMDKPTNFIPLLDVDDYLKACISLSILGTDNQLVLKEKSDFQRDLLRRRHHRILDDLAEVLKRREIQIKAALKSTPAYDAFCLKWAVQALGRITRSTVFNKTIHVAIGKDMAYSMIIARKPEVQTELLKHVLKSIDENPCILDRINGKESEVDIAFKNGEHRRERHISELVGISFKGTDEYARQARNRVHKIREYVMKHPEFDNREDIETSMRMYYVQTEEAKKMNLNYTDSCVHMDAIMRQQFIRDYFEKNDYCTAWKGKAWVISPQIIQQVYTGYFGEQVFKVILENAGCTISSPKEEIWERADWIVNDRLYVDVKYMVDGDFNRHVKAQAWEGKIKDCGGKYAIVNVPRYAGNYSHSLTLGSDPQLPVINGLIDVETGSVIDKNVQNILDRLTT
;
A
#
# COMPACT_ATOMS: atom_id res chain seq x y z
N MET A 1 6.55 -48.39 2.59
CA MET A 1 5.80 -47.28 1.98
C MET A 1 5.57 -47.65 0.53
N THR A 2 4.32 -47.66 0.05
CA THR A 2 4.02 -47.92 -1.37
C THR A 2 4.54 -46.76 -2.21
N GLU A 3 5.59 -47.00 -3.00
CA GLU A 3 6.44 -46.01 -3.69
C GLU A 3 5.75 -45.11 -4.75
N ASN A 4 4.43 -45.08 -4.91
CA ASN A 4 3.78 -44.40 -6.06
C ASN A 4 2.47 -43.65 -5.77
N THR A 5 2.07 -43.44 -4.51
CA THR A 5 0.80 -42.74 -4.23
C THR A 5 0.98 -41.22 -4.28
N ASN A 6 0.34 -40.55 -5.25
CA ASN A 6 0.29 -39.09 -5.36
C ASN A 6 -0.76 -38.51 -4.40
N TYR A 7 -0.35 -38.24 -3.16
CA TYR A 7 -1.24 -37.74 -2.10
C TYR A 7 -1.88 -36.38 -2.40
N ILE A 8 -1.25 -35.54 -3.23
CA ILE A 8 -1.82 -34.25 -3.63
C ILE A 8 -3.07 -34.46 -4.49
N PHE A 9 -3.00 -35.39 -5.44
CA PHE A 9 -4.14 -35.75 -6.29
C PHE A 9 -5.28 -36.39 -5.47
N GLU A 10 -4.98 -37.31 -4.55
CA GLU A 10 -5.99 -37.93 -3.68
C GLU A 10 -6.77 -36.89 -2.87
N GLU A 11 -6.08 -35.93 -2.24
CA GLU A 11 -6.75 -34.92 -1.44
C GLU A 11 -7.52 -33.91 -2.31
N LEU A 12 -7.04 -33.58 -3.52
CA LEU A 12 -7.81 -32.80 -4.50
C LEU A 12 -9.08 -33.53 -4.92
N PHE A 13 -9.01 -34.84 -5.16
CA PHE A 13 -10.15 -35.66 -5.56
C PHE A 13 -11.19 -35.76 -4.43
N LYS A 14 -10.73 -35.89 -3.18
CA LYS A 14 -11.59 -35.81 -1.98
C LYS A 14 -12.18 -34.42 -1.79
N ALA A 15 -11.40 -33.37 -2.03
CA ALA A 15 -11.88 -31.99 -1.97
C ALA A 15 -12.94 -31.72 -3.05
N ALA A 16 -12.86 -32.39 -4.19
CA ALA A 16 -13.82 -32.25 -5.28
C ALA A 16 -15.19 -32.90 -5.01
N GLN A 17 -15.41 -33.62 -3.90
CA GLN A 17 -16.71 -34.24 -3.59
C GLN A 17 -17.89 -33.24 -3.67
N PRO A 18 -19.13 -33.68 -3.97
CA PRO A 18 -20.28 -32.82 -4.33
C PRO A 18 -20.91 -32.08 -3.13
N ASN A 19 -20.08 -31.39 -2.34
CA ASN A 19 -20.49 -30.56 -1.22
C ASN A 19 -20.36 -29.08 -1.60
N ARG A 20 -21.16 -28.19 -1.01
CA ARG A 20 -20.91 -26.74 -1.07
C ARG A 20 -19.86 -26.33 -0.05
N GLY A 21 -19.29 -25.14 -0.22
CA GLY A 21 -18.34 -24.56 0.73
C GLY A 21 -16.92 -24.48 0.16
N LEU A 22 -15.99 -24.13 1.06
CA LEU A 22 -14.62 -23.79 0.72
C LEU A 22 -13.65 -24.88 1.20
N PHE A 23 -12.75 -25.32 0.34
CA PHE A 23 -11.62 -26.17 0.70
C PHE A 23 -10.29 -25.44 0.40
N VAL A 24 -9.45 -25.26 1.41
CA VAL A 24 -8.19 -24.52 1.29
C VAL A 24 -7.01 -25.49 1.28
N MET A 25 -6.17 -25.39 0.25
CA MET A 25 -4.99 -26.23 0.06
C MET A 25 -3.69 -25.41 0.03
N PRO A 26 -2.94 -25.36 1.15
CA PRO A 26 -1.63 -24.72 1.22
C PRO A 26 -0.55 -25.58 0.51
N LEU A 27 -0.60 -25.67 -0.81
CA LEU A 27 0.35 -26.46 -1.60
C LEU A 27 1.54 -25.60 -2.06
N PRO A 28 2.80 -25.96 -1.75
CA PRO A 28 3.95 -25.12 -2.03
C PRO A 28 4.17 -24.92 -3.53
N THR A 29 4.92 -23.88 -3.86
CA THR A 29 5.31 -23.62 -5.26
C THR A 29 6.18 -24.75 -5.76
N GLY A 30 5.93 -25.21 -6.99
CA GLY A 30 6.59 -26.41 -7.51
C GLY A 30 5.98 -27.72 -7.02
N ALA A 31 4.89 -27.76 -6.26
CA ALA A 31 4.22 -29.01 -5.87
C ALA A 31 3.41 -29.67 -7.01
N GLY A 32 3.38 -29.11 -8.21
CA GLY A 32 2.64 -29.67 -9.35
C GLY A 32 1.13 -29.45 -9.24
N LYS A 33 0.72 -28.37 -8.55
CA LYS A 33 -0.67 -27.94 -8.36
C LYS A 33 -1.50 -28.05 -9.63
N THR A 34 -1.10 -27.33 -10.69
CA THR A 34 -1.79 -27.30 -11.99
C THR A 34 -1.91 -28.70 -12.60
N TYR A 35 -0.85 -29.51 -12.56
CA TYR A 35 -0.87 -30.89 -13.06
C TYR A 35 -1.88 -31.77 -12.31
N ASN A 36 -1.86 -31.72 -10.97
CA ASN A 36 -2.79 -32.50 -10.14
C ASN A 36 -4.23 -32.00 -10.28
N SER A 37 -4.43 -30.67 -10.42
CA SER A 37 -5.73 -30.10 -10.77
C SER A 37 -6.23 -30.64 -12.11
N CYS A 38 -5.36 -30.76 -13.13
CA CYS A 38 -5.74 -31.34 -14.43
C CYS A 38 -6.13 -32.81 -14.33
N GLN A 39 -5.42 -33.61 -13.54
CA GLN A 39 -5.81 -35.00 -13.27
C GLN A 39 -7.18 -35.07 -12.59
N MET A 40 -7.44 -34.23 -11.59
CA MET A 40 -8.72 -34.18 -10.89
C MET A 40 -9.86 -33.73 -11.80
N MET A 41 -9.64 -32.72 -12.65
CA MET A 41 -10.59 -32.29 -13.67
C MET A 41 -10.91 -33.44 -14.64
N ALA A 42 -9.92 -34.25 -15.01
CA ALA A 42 -10.14 -35.41 -15.88
C ALA A 42 -11.09 -36.43 -15.23
N GLU A 43 -10.87 -36.76 -13.96
CA GLU A 43 -11.72 -37.72 -13.26
C GLU A 43 -13.14 -37.18 -13.00
N GLU A 44 -13.30 -35.88 -12.75
CA GLU A 44 -14.63 -35.26 -12.64
C GLU A 44 -15.40 -35.35 -13.97
N LEU A 45 -14.74 -35.09 -15.10
CA LEU A 45 -15.37 -35.12 -16.42
C LEU A 45 -15.66 -36.53 -16.96
N LYS A 46 -15.11 -37.58 -16.34
CA LYS A 46 -15.45 -38.98 -16.65
C LYS A 46 -16.78 -39.43 -16.03
N LYS A 47 -17.30 -38.69 -15.05
CA LYS A 47 -18.57 -39.01 -14.38
C LYS A 47 -19.76 -38.75 -15.32
N GLU A 48 -20.82 -39.53 -15.16
CA GLU A 48 -22.06 -39.32 -15.94
C GLU A 48 -22.76 -38.00 -15.58
N ASP A 49 -22.64 -37.56 -14.33
CA ASP A 49 -23.20 -36.33 -13.77
C ASP A 49 -22.13 -35.22 -13.59
N ALA A 50 -21.10 -35.23 -14.45
CA ALA A 50 -19.97 -34.31 -14.36
C ALA A 50 -20.40 -32.84 -14.20
N ARG A 51 -19.92 -32.19 -13.13
CA ARG A 51 -20.16 -30.76 -12.93
C ARG A 51 -19.33 -29.95 -13.91
N ARG A 52 -19.84 -28.77 -14.26
CA ARG A 52 -19.03 -27.75 -14.94
C ARG A 52 -17.88 -27.32 -14.04
N ILE A 53 -16.71 -27.14 -14.64
CA ILE A 53 -15.49 -26.75 -13.94
C ILE A 53 -15.15 -25.32 -14.32
N ILE A 54 -14.92 -24.47 -13.31
CA ILE A 54 -14.43 -23.11 -13.49
C ILE A 54 -13.01 -23.03 -12.95
N TYR A 55 -12.05 -22.73 -13.82
CA TYR A 55 -10.65 -22.54 -13.46
C TYR A 55 -10.31 -21.04 -13.45
N VAL A 56 -9.97 -20.51 -12.28
CA VAL A 56 -9.63 -19.11 -12.07
C VAL A 56 -8.15 -18.98 -11.75
N THR A 57 -7.45 -18.13 -12.48
CA THR A 57 -6.01 -17.82 -12.28
C THR A 57 -5.75 -16.36 -12.62
N ASP A 58 -4.72 -15.71 -12.07
CA ASP A 58 -4.34 -14.34 -12.50
C ASP A 58 -3.11 -14.31 -13.43
N ALA A 59 -2.62 -15.48 -13.86
CA ALA A 59 -1.49 -15.59 -14.78
C ALA A 59 -1.90 -15.28 -16.24
N LYS A 60 -2.28 -14.02 -16.53
CA LYS A 60 -2.83 -13.58 -17.84
C LYS A 60 -1.97 -14.01 -19.05
N LYS A 61 -0.65 -13.91 -18.94
CA LYS A 61 0.33 -14.29 -20.00
C LYS A 61 0.56 -15.79 -20.16
N GLN A 62 -0.02 -16.60 -19.28
CA GLN A 62 0.07 -18.05 -19.29
C GLN A 62 -1.28 -18.69 -19.56
N LEU A 63 -2.36 -17.93 -19.80
CA LEU A 63 -3.69 -18.52 -19.90
C LEU A 63 -3.81 -19.48 -21.09
N ASP A 64 -3.23 -19.13 -22.25
CA ASP A 64 -3.19 -20.01 -23.43
C ASP A 64 -2.37 -21.26 -23.16
N ALA A 65 -1.15 -21.10 -22.63
CA ALA A 65 -0.31 -22.24 -22.23
C ALA A 65 -1.00 -23.12 -21.17
N THR A 66 -1.73 -22.51 -20.23
CA THR A 66 -2.49 -23.23 -19.20
C THR A 66 -3.62 -24.04 -19.84
N ILE A 67 -4.30 -23.48 -20.86
CA ILE A 67 -5.34 -24.19 -21.60
C ILE A 67 -4.75 -25.33 -22.42
N GLU A 68 -3.66 -25.09 -23.15
CA GLU A 68 -2.94 -26.12 -23.91
C GLU A 68 -2.45 -27.24 -22.98
N ASP A 69 -1.91 -26.89 -21.82
CA ASP A 69 -1.47 -27.85 -20.80
C ASP A 69 -2.66 -28.63 -20.22
N ILE A 70 -3.78 -27.95 -19.91
CA ILE A 70 -5.02 -28.62 -19.48
C ILE A 70 -5.46 -29.60 -20.57
N GLU A 71 -5.57 -29.16 -21.82
CA GLU A 71 -6.02 -29.97 -22.94
C GLU A 71 -5.12 -31.19 -23.15
N LYS A 72 -3.80 -30.99 -23.17
CA LYS A 72 -2.80 -32.05 -23.31
C LYS A 72 -2.86 -33.06 -22.17
N ASN A 73 -2.97 -32.59 -20.93
CA ASN A 73 -3.05 -33.47 -19.76
C ASN A 73 -4.39 -34.24 -19.72
N LEU A 74 -5.51 -33.61 -20.06
CA LEU A 74 -6.81 -34.28 -20.16
C LEU A 74 -6.80 -35.37 -21.23
N LYS A 75 -6.25 -35.09 -22.42
CA LYS A 75 -6.06 -36.10 -23.49
C LYS A 75 -5.17 -37.25 -23.04
N LYS A 76 -4.05 -36.96 -22.36
CA LYS A 76 -3.14 -37.97 -21.79
C LYS A 76 -3.83 -38.88 -20.76
N ASN A 77 -4.79 -38.34 -20.01
CA ASN A 77 -5.59 -39.09 -19.04
C ASN A 77 -6.81 -39.82 -19.66
N GLY A 78 -6.87 -39.92 -20.99
CA GLY A 78 -7.85 -40.72 -21.73
C GLY A 78 -9.15 -40.00 -22.08
N LEU A 79 -9.24 -38.68 -21.87
CA LEU A 79 -10.44 -37.89 -22.19
C LEU A 79 -10.48 -37.49 -23.66
N LYS A 80 -11.62 -37.73 -24.31
CA LYS A 80 -11.91 -37.24 -25.67
C LYS A 80 -12.65 -35.91 -25.57
N LEU A 81 -11.91 -34.82 -25.72
CA LEU A 81 -12.47 -33.47 -25.73
C LEU A 81 -13.08 -33.16 -27.10
N LYS A 82 -14.26 -32.57 -27.10
CA LYS A 82 -14.87 -31.97 -28.30
C LYS A 82 -14.37 -30.55 -28.49
N GLU A 83 -14.52 -30.03 -29.71
CA GLU A 83 -14.33 -28.62 -30.00
C GLU A 83 -15.18 -27.78 -29.02
N HIS A 84 -14.55 -26.81 -28.37
CA HIS A 84 -15.15 -25.92 -27.35
C HIS A 84 -15.57 -26.55 -26.00
N ASP A 85 -15.18 -27.79 -25.70
CA ASP A 85 -15.33 -28.34 -24.33
C ASP A 85 -14.58 -27.48 -23.30
N ILE A 86 -13.50 -26.82 -23.71
CA ILE A 86 -12.73 -25.85 -22.92
C ILE A 86 -12.94 -24.45 -23.52
N LEU A 87 -13.33 -23.50 -22.67
CA LEU A 87 -13.56 -22.10 -23.06
C LEU A 87 -12.61 -21.16 -22.33
N ARG A 88 -11.92 -20.29 -23.11
CA ARG A 88 -11.24 -19.10 -22.59
C ARG A 88 -12.18 -17.90 -22.59
N VAL A 89 -12.26 -17.19 -21.46
CA VAL A 89 -12.95 -15.90 -21.37
C VAL A 89 -11.97 -14.76 -21.61
N TYR A 90 -12.13 -14.05 -22.73
CA TYR A 90 -11.20 -13.02 -23.20
C TYR A 90 -11.58 -11.59 -22.74
N SER A 91 -10.63 -10.65 -22.78
CA SER A 91 -10.99 -9.23 -22.75
C SER A 91 -11.62 -8.74 -24.04
N GLN A 92 -12.44 -7.68 -23.98
CA GLN A 92 -13.05 -7.17 -25.22
C GLN A 92 -11.96 -6.69 -26.19
N GLU A 93 -10.88 -6.14 -25.67
CA GLU A 93 -9.75 -5.68 -26.46
C GLU A 93 -9.00 -6.87 -27.07
N GLU A 94 -8.67 -7.87 -26.26
CA GLU A 94 -8.03 -9.11 -26.71
C GLU A 94 -8.86 -9.86 -27.75
N GLN A 95 -10.20 -9.91 -27.62
CA GLN A 95 -11.08 -10.58 -28.59
C GLN A 95 -10.95 -9.95 -29.98
N TRP A 96 -11.01 -8.62 -30.04
CA TRP A 96 -10.94 -7.89 -31.29
C TRP A 96 -9.53 -7.88 -31.86
N GLU A 97 -8.51 -7.74 -31.02
CA GLU A 97 -7.12 -7.89 -31.42
C GLU A 97 -6.87 -9.26 -32.06
N ARG A 98 -7.25 -10.35 -31.37
CA ARG A 98 -7.19 -11.74 -31.88
C ARG A 98 -7.86 -11.87 -33.25
N ALA A 99 -9.04 -11.29 -33.40
CA ALA A 99 -9.81 -11.34 -34.63
C ALA A 99 -9.12 -10.67 -35.84
N PHE A 100 -8.17 -9.76 -35.62
CA PHE A 100 -7.41 -9.10 -36.68
C PHE A 100 -5.96 -9.61 -36.80
N THR A 101 -5.37 -10.17 -35.75
CA THR A 101 -4.01 -10.72 -35.77
C THR A 101 -3.98 -12.18 -36.25
N ASP A 102 -5.01 -12.98 -35.93
CA ASP A 102 -5.16 -14.35 -36.42
C ASP A 102 -5.66 -14.36 -37.89
N PRO A 103 -4.86 -14.88 -38.85
CA PRO A 103 -5.23 -14.88 -40.26
C PRO A 103 -6.50 -15.69 -40.56
N ASP A 104 -6.71 -16.80 -39.86
CA ASP A 104 -7.83 -17.73 -40.12
C ASP A 104 -9.15 -17.13 -39.64
N ILE A 105 -9.16 -16.56 -38.42
CA ILE A 105 -10.32 -15.86 -37.88
C ILE A 105 -10.66 -14.65 -38.76
N ARG A 106 -9.64 -13.86 -39.12
CA ARG A 106 -9.82 -12.67 -39.97
C ARG A 106 -10.43 -13.02 -41.31
N MET A 107 -9.97 -14.10 -41.96
CA MET A 107 -10.50 -14.55 -43.25
C MET A 107 -11.97 -14.98 -43.13
N LYS A 108 -12.32 -15.74 -42.08
CA LYS A 108 -13.71 -16.12 -41.78
C LYS A 108 -14.59 -14.88 -41.54
N MET A 109 -14.08 -13.85 -40.87
CA MET A 109 -14.81 -12.61 -40.64
C MET A 109 -15.03 -11.82 -41.92
N GLU A 110 -14.00 -11.68 -42.76
CA GLU A 110 -14.07 -10.97 -44.04
C GLU A 110 -15.07 -11.62 -45.01
N GLY A 111 -15.18 -12.96 -44.98
CA GLY A 111 -16.17 -13.73 -45.74
C GLY A 111 -17.59 -13.72 -45.16
N SER A 112 -17.80 -13.21 -43.94
CA SER A 112 -19.12 -13.16 -43.32
C SER A 112 -19.94 -11.98 -43.84
N LYS A 113 -21.23 -12.22 -44.11
CA LYS A 113 -22.21 -11.17 -44.48
C LYS A 113 -22.25 -9.99 -43.51
N LEU A 114 -21.80 -10.18 -42.26
CA LEU A 114 -21.80 -9.12 -41.25
C LEU A 114 -20.69 -8.08 -41.45
N PHE A 115 -19.53 -8.47 -41.98
CA PHE A 115 -18.35 -7.62 -42.11
C PHE A 115 -17.87 -7.43 -43.55
N GLN A 116 -18.38 -8.23 -44.49
CA GLN A 116 -18.06 -8.11 -45.91
C GLN A 116 -18.28 -6.69 -46.44
N GLY A 117 -17.22 -6.10 -47.03
CA GLY A 117 -17.26 -4.76 -47.62
C GLY A 117 -17.33 -3.59 -46.62
N GLU A 118 -17.18 -3.85 -45.32
CA GLU A 118 -17.31 -2.82 -44.28
C GLU A 118 -16.03 -1.95 -44.19
N ARG A 119 -16.20 -0.62 -44.31
CA ARG A 119 -15.07 0.32 -44.30
C ARG A 119 -14.34 0.33 -42.97
N THR A 120 -15.09 0.31 -41.86
CA THR A 120 -14.53 0.27 -40.50
C THR A 120 -13.73 -1.01 -40.25
N PHE A 121 -14.17 -2.15 -40.81
CA PHE A 121 -13.45 -3.41 -40.73
C PHE A 121 -12.15 -3.37 -41.53
N ALA A 122 -12.18 -2.84 -42.76
CA ALA A 122 -10.99 -2.65 -43.59
C ALA A 122 -9.98 -1.69 -42.93
N ASN A 123 -10.46 -0.62 -42.27
CA ASN A 123 -9.61 0.30 -41.54
C ASN A 123 -8.94 -0.38 -40.34
N LEU A 124 -9.68 -1.13 -39.52
CA LEU A 124 -9.07 -1.90 -38.42
C LEU A 124 -8.04 -2.93 -38.91
N LYS A 125 -8.34 -3.64 -40.01
CA LYS A 125 -7.39 -4.56 -40.65
C LYS A 125 -6.09 -3.85 -41.03
N ARG A 126 -6.15 -2.60 -41.50
CA ARG A 126 -4.97 -1.77 -41.77
C ARG A 126 -4.28 -1.33 -40.48
N LEU A 127 -5.03 -0.83 -39.49
CA LEU A 127 -4.46 -0.32 -38.24
C LEU A 127 -3.70 -1.40 -37.45
N TYR A 128 -4.25 -2.61 -37.37
CA TYR A 128 -3.60 -3.77 -36.73
C TYR A 128 -2.43 -4.36 -37.53
N SER A 129 -2.16 -3.86 -38.76
CA SER A 129 -1.00 -4.31 -39.55
C SER A 129 0.29 -3.51 -39.28
N TYR A 130 0.20 -2.40 -38.54
CA TYR A 130 1.35 -1.59 -38.19
C TYR A 130 2.08 -2.15 -36.96
N THR A 131 3.42 -2.11 -36.99
CA THR A 131 4.28 -2.61 -35.91
C THR A 131 4.52 -1.58 -34.80
N ASP A 132 4.50 -0.28 -35.14
CA ASP A 132 4.64 0.82 -34.18
C ASP A 132 3.28 1.49 -33.96
N VAL A 133 2.80 1.48 -32.72
CA VAL A 133 1.48 2.01 -32.36
C VAL A 133 1.66 3.33 -31.63
N THR A 134 1.12 4.41 -32.20
CA THR A 134 1.04 5.72 -31.52
C THR A 134 -0.23 5.82 -30.67
N ASP A 135 -0.27 6.72 -29.69
CA ASP A 135 -1.46 6.95 -28.86
C ASP A 135 -2.70 7.33 -29.71
N GLU A 136 -2.50 8.09 -30.79
CA GLU A 136 -3.55 8.45 -31.75
C GLU A 136 -4.14 7.21 -32.45
N MET A 137 -3.28 6.24 -32.81
CA MET A 137 -3.72 4.98 -33.41
C MET A 137 -4.50 4.12 -32.41
N VAL A 138 -4.10 4.09 -31.13
CA VAL A 138 -4.86 3.39 -30.08
C VAL A 138 -6.26 3.98 -29.95
N GLU A 139 -6.39 5.31 -29.96
CA GLU A 139 -7.68 5.98 -29.91
C GLU A 139 -8.55 5.67 -31.15
N GLU A 140 -7.94 5.68 -32.33
CA GLU A 140 -8.63 5.36 -33.59
C GLU A 140 -9.09 3.89 -33.63
N ILE A 141 -8.25 2.95 -33.19
CA ILE A 141 -8.63 1.53 -33.02
C ILE A 141 -9.83 1.43 -32.08
N GLY A 142 -9.79 2.14 -30.95
CA GLY A 142 -10.88 2.18 -29.98
C GLY A 142 -12.21 2.65 -30.60
N LYS A 143 -12.19 3.74 -31.38
CA LYS A 143 -13.37 4.29 -32.07
C LYS A 143 -13.94 3.32 -33.10
N ASN A 144 -13.10 2.78 -33.98
CA ASN A 144 -13.54 1.84 -35.02
C ASN A 144 -14.09 0.53 -34.41
N ARG A 145 -13.43 0.01 -33.36
CA ARG A 145 -13.89 -1.17 -32.61
C ARG A 145 -15.27 -0.94 -32.00
N LEU A 146 -15.49 0.21 -31.36
CA LEU A 146 -16.79 0.56 -30.79
C LEU A 146 -17.88 0.61 -31.86
N HIS A 147 -17.58 1.16 -33.05
CA HIS A 147 -18.51 1.21 -34.16
C HIS A 147 -18.93 -0.18 -34.66
N LEU A 148 -17.97 -1.10 -34.85
CA LEU A 148 -18.29 -2.48 -35.22
C LEU A 148 -19.06 -3.22 -34.12
N MET A 149 -18.71 -3.00 -32.86
CA MET A 149 -19.45 -3.59 -31.73
C MET A 149 -20.92 -3.14 -31.73
N GLU A 150 -21.17 -1.85 -31.95
CA GLU A 150 -22.53 -1.31 -32.02
C GLU A 150 -23.29 -1.88 -33.23
N LYS A 151 -22.61 -2.09 -34.36
CA LYS A 151 -23.19 -2.79 -35.52
C LYS A 151 -23.61 -4.22 -35.16
N VAL A 152 -22.75 -5.00 -34.50
CA VAL A 152 -23.09 -6.38 -34.08
C VAL A 152 -24.26 -6.36 -33.10
N ARG A 153 -24.25 -5.44 -32.13
CA ARG A 153 -25.33 -5.26 -31.17
C ARG A 153 -26.67 -5.00 -31.87
N ARG A 154 -26.72 -4.02 -32.77
CA ARG A 154 -27.94 -3.61 -33.46
C ARG A 154 -28.45 -4.64 -34.47
N LYS A 155 -27.55 -5.31 -35.20
CA LYS A 155 -27.93 -6.24 -36.27
C LYS A 155 -28.17 -7.68 -35.80
N VAL A 156 -27.54 -8.10 -34.70
CA VAL A 156 -27.59 -9.50 -34.24
C VAL A 156 -28.15 -9.61 -32.83
N PHE A 157 -27.47 -9.03 -31.83
CA PHE A 157 -27.85 -9.29 -30.43
C PHE A 157 -29.23 -8.75 -30.08
N THR A 158 -29.53 -7.50 -30.41
CA THR A 158 -30.80 -6.86 -30.05
C THR A 158 -32.01 -7.56 -30.68
N PRO A 159 -32.06 -7.86 -32.00
CA PRO A 159 -33.19 -8.58 -32.59
C PRO A 159 -33.43 -9.97 -31.98
N ILE A 160 -32.38 -10.75 -31.78
CA ILE A 160 -32.48 -12.12 -31.25
C ILE A 160 -32.94 -12.11 -29.80
N ARG A 161 -32.37 -11.23 -28.97
CA ARG A 161 -32.79 -11.07 -27.56
C ARG A 161 -34.24 -10.68 -27.42
N GLN A 162 -34.74 -9.83 -28.32
CA GLN A 162 -36.13 -9.41 -28.29
C GLN A 162 -37.06 -10.56 -28.67
N LYS A 163 -36.72 -11.28 -29.74
CA LYS A 163 -37.46 -12.44 -30.21
C LYS A 163 -37.56 -13.52 -29.12
N TYR A 164 -36.50 -13.75 -28.36
CA TYR A 164 -36.40 -14.82 -27.37
C TYR A 164 -36.31 -14.30 -25.92
N LYS A 165 -36.86 -13.13 -25.59
CA LYS A 165 -36.66 -12.45 -24.30
C LYS A 165 -37.05 -13.23 -23.04
N LYS A 166 -37.93 -14.24 -23.17
CA LYS A 166 -38.38 -15.08 -22.05
C LYS A 166 -37.48 -16.31 -21.84
N GLU A 167 -36.67 -16.67 -22.83
CA GLU A 167 -35.80 -17.84 -22.79
C GLU A 167 -34.59 -17.60 -21.88
N PRO A 168 -34.02 -18.66 -21.27
CA PRO A 168 -32.83 -18.54 -20.45
C PRO A 168 -31.62 -18.11 -21.29
N ASP A 169 -30.60 -17.60 -20.60
CA ASP A 169 -29.39 -17.07 -21.24
C ASP A 169 -28.68 -18.11 -22.14
N GLU A 170 -28.71 -19.37 -21.75
CA GLU A 170 -28.16 -20.46 -22.54
C GLU A 170 -28.85 -20.64 -23.92
N VAL A 171 -30.18 -20.47 -23.95
CA VAL A 171 -30.98 -20.72 -25.16
C VAL A 171 -30.81 -19.57 -26.15
N ILE A 172 -30.86 -18.33 -25.68
CA ILE A 172 -30.66 -17.17 -26.56
C ILE A 172 -29.22 -17.15 -27.10
N ALA A 173 -28.20 -17.57 -26.33
CA ALA A 173 -26.82 -17.74 -26.86
C ALA A 173 -26.81 -18.70 -28.06
N SER A 174 -27.52 -19.81 -27.94
CA SER A 174 -27.64 -20.80 -29.00
C SER A 174 -28.32 -20.22 -30.25
N HIS A 175 -29.36 -19.40 -30.08
CA HIS A 175 -29.99 -18.69 -31.19
C HIS A 175 -29.04 -17.71 -31.89
N ILE A 176 -28.23 -16.96 -31.12
CA ILE A 176 -27.21 -16.03 -31.66
C ILE A 176 -26.21 -16.78 -32.55
N LEU A 177 -25.68 -17.90 -32.06
CA LEU A 177 -24.71 -18.70 -32.80
C LEU A 177 -25.33 -19.34 -34.05
N THR A 178 -26.61 -19.72 -33.99
CA THR A 178 -27.33 -20.29 -35.14
C THR A 178 -27.55 -19.24 -36.23
N GLU A 179 -27.95 -18.02 -35.88
CA GLU A 179 -28.22 -16.95 -36.84
C GLU A 179 -26.93 -16.29 -37.39
N CYS A 180 -25.87 -16.23 -36.58
CA CYS A 180 -24.60 -15.64 -36.96
C CYS A 180 -23.40 -16.48 -36.49
N PRO A 181 -23.07 -17.56 -37.22
CA PRO A 181 -22.01 -18.51 -36.82
C PRO A 181 -20.63 -17.88 -36.62
N ILE A 182 -20.30 -16.80 -37.34
CA ILE A 182 -19.02 -16.10 -37.16
C ILE A 182 -18.82 -15.53 -35.74
N LEU A 183 -19.91 -15.31 -34.99
CA LEU A 183 -19.82 -14.83 -33.62
C LEU A 183 -19.29 -15.89 -32.66
N GLU A 184 -19.27 -17.16 -33.05
CA GLU A 184 -18.57 -18.22 -32.31
C GLU A 184 -17.06 -17.93 -32.23
N GLU A 185 -16.48 -17.49 -33.35
CA GLU A 185 -15.06 -17.16 -33.46
C GLU A 185 -14.72 -15.80 -32.84
N LEU A 186 -15.57 -14.79 -33.07
CA LEU A 186 -15.35 -13.44 -32.56
C LEU A 186 -15.65 -13.34 -31.05
N TYR A 187 -16.69 -14.05 -30.58
CA TYR A 187 -17.18 -14.01 -29.21
C TYR A 187 -17.40 -15.44 -28.66
N PRO A 188 -16.32 -16.18 -28.41
CA PRO A 188 -16.40 -17.55 -27.89
C PRO A 188 -17.12 -17.63 -26.53
N GLU A 189 -17.21 -16.53 -25.79
CA GLU A 189 -18.00 -16.40 -24.56
C GLU A 189 -19.49 -16.78 -24.74
N LEU A 190 -20.04 -16.77 -25.95
CA LEU A 190 -21.39 -17.27 -26.23
C LEU A 190 -21.53 -18.78 -25.93
N LEU A 191 -20.42 -19.52 -25.90
CA LEU A 191 -20.38 -20.94 -25.56
C LEU A 191 -20.29 -21.20 -24.05
N PHE A 192 -20.30 -20.16 -23.20
CA PHE A 192 -20.15 -20.27 -21.74
C PHE A 192 -21.06 -21.32 -21.10
N TYR A 193 -22.32 -21.42 -21.53
CA TYR A 193 -23.25 -22.41 -20.99
C TYR A 193 -23.10 -23.81 -21.58
N LYS A 194 -22.41 -23.97 -22.72
CA LYS A 194 -22.18 -25.27 -23.37
C LYS A 194 -20.85 -25.91 -22.99
N SER A 195 -19.85 -25.11 -22.64
CA SER A 195 -18.52 -25.60 -22.30
C SER A 195 -18.49 -26.30 -20.94
N LYS A 196 -17.64 -27.33 -20.85
CA LYS A 196 -17.46 -28.15 -19.64
C LYS A 196 -16.43 -27.53 -18.69
N ILE A 197 -15.39 -26.93 -19.25
CA ILE A 197 -14.34 -26.21 -18.52
C ILE A 197 -14.33 -24.76 -18.98
N ILE A 198 -14.37 -23.83 -18.03
CA ILE A 198 -14.24 -22.40 -18.29
C ILE A 198 -12.98 -21.89 -17.59
N VAL A 199 -12.07 -21.33 -18.36
CA VAL A 199 -10.82 -20.75 -17.88
C VAL A 199 -10.90 -19.23 -18.01
N LEU A 200 -10.73 -18.53 -16.90
CA LEU A 200 -10.81 -17.06 -16.88
C LEU A 200 -9.86 -16.44 -15.86
N THR A 201 -9.55 -15.16 -16.07
CA THR A 201 -8.77 -14.42 -15.09
C THR A 201 -9.58 -13.96 -13.89
N ALA A 202 -8.92 -13.71 -12.76
CA ALA A 202 -9.55 -13.06 -11.61
C ALA A 202 -10.21 -11.72 -12.02
N SER A 203 -9.52 -10.88 -12.78
CA SER A 203 -10.09 -9.63 -13.31
C SER A 203 -11.35 -9.86 -14.17
N LYS A 204 -11.39 -10.95 -14.94
CA LYS A 204 -12.57 -11.33 -15.76
C LYS A 204 -13.74 -11.78 -14.91
N LEU A 205 -13.48 -12.58 -13.88
CA LEU A 205 -14.49 -13.05 -12.93
C LEU A 205 -15.27 -11.87 -12.31
N HIS A 206 -14.56 -10.76 -12.07
CA HIS A 206 -15.10 -9.54 -11.46
C HIS A 206 -15.66 -8.51 -12.43
N THR A 207 -15.56 -8.75 -13.73
CA THR A 207 -16.13 -7.85 -14.74
C THR A 207 -17.57 -8.24 -15.01
N THR A 208 -18.44 -7.25 -15.22
CA THR A 208 -19.81 -7.46 -15.72
C THR A 208 -19.74 -8.37 -16.94
N ALA A 209 -20.50 -9.47 -16.92
CA ALA A 209 -20.62 -10.34 -18.08
C ALA A 209 -20.97 -9.44 -19.26
N SER A 210 -20.18 -9.57 -20.33
CA SER A 210 -20.29 -8.71 -21.48
C SER A 210 -21.77 -8.64 -21.92
N PRO A 211 -22.26 -7.53 -22.51
CA PRO A 211 -23.55 -7.50 -23.19
C PRO A 211 -23.66 -8.51 -24.35
N LYS A 212 -22.82 -9.54 -24.41
CA LYS A 212 -22.72 -10.65 -25.35
C LYS A 212 -23.22 -11.97 -24.72
N LEU A 213 -23.22 -12.09 -23.39
CA LEU A 213 -23.49 -13.36 -22.67
C LEU A 213 -24.93 -13.58 -22.25
N VAL A 214 -25.86 -12.69 -22.65
CA VAL A 214 -27.16 -13.02 -23.26
C VAL A 214 -28.33 -12.17 -22.78
N ARG A 215 -28.42 -11.75 -21.52
CA ARG A 215 -29.35 -10.68 -21.10
C ARG A 215 -28.61 -9.38 -20.84
N LYS A 216 -29.37 -8.28 -20.68
CA LYS A 216 -28.80 -6.94 -20.62
C LYS A 216 -27.80 -6.84 -19.48
N GLY A 217 -26.59 -6.40 -19.83
CA GLY A 217 -25.42 -6.43 -18.97
C GLY A 217 -25.65 -5.64 -17.70
N THR A 218 -25.68 -6.36 -16.59
CA THR A 218 -25.42 -5.78 -15.27
C THR A 218 -24.53 -6.74 -14.49
N GLN A 219 -24.84 -8.04 -14.40
CA GLN A 219 -24.19 -8.94 -13.43
C GLN A 219 -22.75 -9.40 -13.79
N PRO A 220 -21.84 -9.52 -12.80
CA PRO A 220 -20.51 -10.10 -13.00
C PRO A 220 -20.53 -11.59 -13.30
N TYR A 221 -19.48 -12.11 -13.94
CA TYR A 221 -19.35 -13.54 -14.31
C TYR A 221 -19.62 -14.49 -13.13
N TRP A 222 -19.16 -14.15 -11.92
CA TRP A 222 -19.35 -15.02 -10.75
C TRP A 222 -20.83 -15.30 -10.43
N LYS A 223 -21.75 -14.40 -10.78
CA LYS A 223 -23.20 -14.58 -10.55
C LYS A 223 -23.83 -15.64 -11.46
N HIS A 224 -23.18 -15.95 -12.57
CA HIS A 224 -23.59 -16.97 -13.53
C HIS A 224 -23.02 -18.36 -13.21
N ILE A 225 -22.18 -18.48 -12.17
CA ILE A 225 -21.55 -19.73 -11.76
C ILE A 225 -22.35 -20.36 -10.62
N LYS A 226 -23.07 -21.44 -10.91
CA LYS A 226 -23.87 -22.20 -9.93
C LYS A 226 -23.69 -23.69 -10.14
N ASN A 227 -23.77 -24.46 -9.06
CA ASN A 227 -23.64 -25.93 -9.06
C ASN A 227 -22.38 -26.41 -9.81
N SER A 228 -21.31 -25.63 -9.73
CA SER A 228 -20.04 -25.88 -10.43
C SER A 228 -18.94 -26.27 -9.44
N LEU A 229 -17.87 -26.89 -9.96
CA LEU A 229 -16.61 -27.05 -9.27
C LEU A 229 -15.70 -25.88 -9.64
N VAL A 230 -15.36 -25.02 -8.68
CA VAL A 230 -14.49 -23.87 -8.89
C VAL A 230 -13.11 -24.17 -8.34
N ILE A 231 -12.09 -24.04 -9.17
CA ILE A 231 -10.69 -24.15 -8.81
C ILE A 231 -10.08 -22.75 -8.92
N ILE A 232 -9.62 -22.23 -7.78
CA ILE A 232 -8.90 -20.95 -7.71
C ILE A 232 -7.43 -21.28 -7.51
N ASP A 233 -6.65 -21.17 -8.58
CA ASP A 233 -5.20 -21.36 -8.54
C ASP A 233 -4.48 -20.04 -8.24
N GLU A 234 -3.40 -20.10 -7.48
CA GLU A 234 -2.69 -18.94 -6.93
C GLU A 234 -3.66 -17.95 -6.25
N SER A 235 -4.46 -18.47 -5.31
CA SER A 235 -5.56 -17.73 -4.67
C SER A 235 -5.19 -16.37 -4.06
N ASP A 236 -3.95 -16.24 -3.61
CA ASP A 236 -3.38 -15.01 -3.09
C ASP A 236 -3.21 -13.93 -4.17
N ARG A 237 -2.85 -14.30 -5.41
CA ARG A 237 -2.84 -13.37 -6.56
C ARG A 237 -4.24 -13.05 -7.04
N VAL A 238 -5.13 -14.05 -7.05
CA VAL A 238 -6.53 -13.85 -7.41
C VAL A 238 -7.19 -12.79 -6.53
N LYS A 239 -6.89 -12.76 -5.23
CA LYS A 239 -7.36 -11.69 -4.33
C LYS A 239 -6.83 -10.31 -4.73
N GLU A 240 -5.54 -10.17 -4.99
CA GLU A 240 -4.95 -8.87 -5.33
C GLU A 240 -5.56 -8.31 -6.62
N ALA A 241 -5.73 -9.16 -7.64
CA ALA A 241 -6.39 -8.81 -8.89
C ALA A 241 -7.88 -8.50 -8.73
N ALA A 242 -8.58 -9.27 -7.87
CA ALA A 242 -9.96 -9.02 -7.49
C ALA A 242 -10.12 -7.63 -6.86
N MET A 243 -9.29 -7.31 -5.87
CA MET A 243 -9.33 -6.04 -5.16
C MET A 243 -9.05 -4.87 -6.11
N LYS A 244 -8.02 -4.98 -6.96
CA LYS A 244 -7.74 -3.97 -7.99
C LYS A 244 -8.94 -3.78 -8.91
N ARG A 245 -9.54 -4.87 -9.39
CA ARG A 245 -10.66 -4.79 -10.33
C ARG A 245 -11.92 -4.20 -9.71
N LEU A 246 -12.26 -4.60 -8.49
CA LEU A 246 -13.39 -4.05 -7.73
C LEU A 246 -13.18 -2.56 -7.48
N PHE A 247 -11.98 -2.16 -7.06
CA PHE A 247 -11.64 -0.75 -6.92
C PHE A 247 -11.80 0.01 -8.26
N ASP A 248 -11.30 -0.52 -9.37
CA ASP A 248 -11.42 0.12 -10.67
C ASP A 248 -12.89 0.23 -11.15
N CYS A 249 -13.72 -0.74 -10.78
CA CYS A 249 -15.14 -0.80 -11.11
C CYS A 249 -16.03 0.11 -10.24
N GLU A 250 -15.77 0.18 -8.94
CA GLU A 250 -16.59 0.91 -7.97
C GLU A 250 -16.05 2.32 -7.62
N CYS A 251 -14.73 2.54 -7.76
CA CYS A 251 -14.05 3.79 -7.35
C CYS A 251 -13.12 4.40 -8.42
N GLY A 252 -12.69 3.64 -9.43
CA GLY A 252 -11.57 4.01 -10.30
C GLY A 252 -11.84 5.09 -11.36
N ARG A 253 -13.10 5.37 -11.69
CA ARG A 253 -13.43 6.47 -12.61
C ARG A 253 -13.60 7.74 -11.79
N ARG A 254 -12.54 8.55 -11.68
CA ARG A 254 -12.57 9.91 -11.12
C ARG A 254 -13.38 10.87 -12.01
N ARG A 255 -14.66 10.55 -12.25
CA ARG A 255 -15.60 11.46 -12.89
C ARG A 255 -16.23 12.25 -11.78
N ARG A 256 -15.94 13.55 -11.77
CA ARG A 256 -16.54 14.46 -10.81
C ARG A 256 -17.98 14.71 -11.20
N PHE A 257 -18.92 14.45 -10.31
CA PHE A 257 -20.34 14.67 -10.58
C PHE A 257 -20.93 15.59 -9.54
N ASN A 258 -21.65 16.61 -9.98
CA ASN A 258 -22.45 17.44 -9.10
C ASN A 258 -23.73 16.70 -8.66
N PHE A 259 -23.59 15.67 -7.80
CA PHE A 259 -24.71 14.90 -7.26
C PHE A 259 -25.72 15.77 -6.50
N TRP A 260 -25.23 16.85 -5.88
CA TRP A 260 -26.08 17.84 -5.23
C TRP A 260 -26.99 18.54 -6.24
N GLY A 261 -26.40 19.12 -7.29
CA GLY A 261 -27.11 19.81 -8.38
C GLY A 261 -28.08 18.88 -9.10
N LEU A 262 -27.68 17.63 -9.33
CA LEU A 262 -28.54 16.60 -9.90
C LEU A 262 -29.77 16.33 -9.03
N CYS A 263 -29.59 16.16 -7.71
CA CYS A 263 -30.69 15.93 -6.77
C CYS A 263 -31.67 17.09 -6.76
N TYR A 264 -31.16 18.32 -6.72
CA TYR A 264 -31.99 19.52 -6.79
C TYR A 264 -32.75 19.60 -8.11
N PHE A 265 -32.06 19.39 -9.24
CA PHE A 265 -32.66 19.38 -10.57
C PHE A 265 -33.82 18.38 -10.65
N ILE A 266 -33.60 17.14 -10.21
CA ILE A 266 -34.65 16.12 -10.16
C ILE A 266 -35.80 16.58 -9.28
N CYS A 267 -35.55 17.13 -8.09
CA CYS A 267 -36.59 17.57 -7.17
C CYS A 267 -37.49 18.68 -7.71
N GLN A 268 -36.99 19.50 -8.65
CA GLN A 268 -37.74 20.55 -9.34
C GLN A 268 -38.46 20.03 -10.59
N HIS A 269 -37.80 19.19 -11.38
CA HIS A 269 -38.25 18.86 -12.74
C HIS A 269 -38.87 17.47 -12.89
N TYR A 270 -38.82 16.58 -11.89
CA TYR A 270 -39.34 15.20 -12.05
C TYR A 270 -40.82 15.14 -12.46
N GLN A 271 -41.63 16.14 -12.06
CA GLN A 271 -43.05 16.22 -12.42
C GLN A 271 -43.27 16.68 -13.87
N GLU A 272 -42.28 17.27 -14.54
CA GLU A 272 -42.37 17.68 -15.95
C GLU A 272 -42.54 16.48 -16.89
N VAL A 273 -42.24 15.26 -16.43
CA VAL A 273 -42.59 14.03 -17.16
C VAL A 273 -44.07 13.98 -17.54
N MET A 274 -44.95 14.69 -16.82
CA MET A 274 -46.36 14.84 -17.15
C MET A 274 -46.61 15.54 -18.49
N ASP A 275 -45.62 16.21 -19.09
CA ASP A 275 -45.71 16.71 -20.47
C ASP A 275 -45.93 15.57 -21.49
N MET A 276 -45.57 14.33 -21.14
CA MET A 276 -45.96 13.13 -21.90
C MET A 276 -47.48 12.99 -22.08
N GLN A 277 -48.31 13.69 -21.28
CA GLN A 277 -49.77 13.76 -21.48
C GLN A 277 -50.18 14.28 -22.86
N LYS A 278 -49.31 15.06 -23.50
CA LYS A 278 -49.54 15.60 -24.84
C LYS A 278 -49.33 14.54 -25.93
N MET A 279 -48.80 13.37 -25.58
CA MET A 279 -48.62 12.26 -26.51
C MET A 279 -49.95 11.56 -26.82
N PRO A 280 -50.18 11.15 -28.08
CA PRO A 280 -51.34 10.35 -28.44
C PRO A 280 -51.50 9.06 -27.62
N GLU A 281 -50.38 8.45 -27.22
CA GLU A 281 -50.30 7.18 -26.49
C GLU A 281 -50.39 7.33 -24.95
N TRP A 282 -50.64 8.54 -24.43
CA TRP A 282 -50.63 8.80 -22.98
C TRP A 282 -51.59 7.90 -22.19
N ALA A 283 -52.76 7.58 -22.75
CA ALA A 283 -53.80 6.82 -22.05
C ALA A 283 -53.28 5.47 -21.52
N ASP A 284 -52.43 4.80 -22.31
CA ASP A 284 -51.82 3.52 -21.95
C ASP A 284 -50.70 3.66 -20.91
N HIS A 285 -49.97 4.77 -20.93
CA HIS A 285 -48.83 5.03 -20.02
C HIS A 285 -49.22 5.71 -18.71
N LYS A 286 -50.41 6.32 -18.65
CA LYS A 286 -50.87 7.21 -17.55
C LYS A 286 -50.64 6.60 -16.16
N MET A 287 -51.10 5.38 -15.94
CA MET A 287 -51.04 4.73 -14.62
C MET A 287 -49.59 4.46 -14.20
N ASN A 288 -48.77 3.93 -15.13
CA ASN A 288 -47.34 3.67 -14.88
C ASN A 288 -46.57 4.94 -14.51
N ILE A 289 -46.82 6.06 -15.21
CA ILE A 289 -46.15 7.34 -14.93
C ILE A 289 -46.65 7.96 -13.62
N GLN A 290 -47.95 7.86 -13.30
CA GLN A 290 -48.49 8.35 -12.04
C GLN A 290 -47.94 7.58 -10.83
N ASP A 291 -47.86 6.25 -10.92
CA ASP A 291 -47.28 5.41 -9.88
C ASP A 291 -45.79 5.72 -9.66
N MET A 292 -45.04 5.93 -10.75
CA MET A 292 -43.64 6.35 -10.71
C MET A 292 -43.47 7.68 -9.95
N LEU A 293 -44.30 8.67 -10.28
CA LEU A 293 -44.24 9.99 -9.65
C LEU A 293 -44.58 9.93 -8.16
N GLU A 294 -45.54 9.11 -7.76
CA GLU A 294 -45.90 8.96 -6.34
C GLU A 294 -44.80 8.26 -5.55
N ALA A 295 -44.14 7.26 -6.13
CA ALA A 295 -42.97 6.61 -5.54
C ALA A 295 -41.81 7.61 -5.36
N ILE A 296 -41.51 8.43 -6.38
CA ILE A 296 -40.48 9.48 -6.29
C ILE A 296 -40.86 10.50 -5.21
N ARG A 297 -42.12 10.95 -5.17
CA ARG A 297 -42.62 11.93 -4.19
C ARG A 297 -42.48 11.41 -2.76
N THR A 298 -42.81 10.14 -2.53
CA THR A 298 -42.68 9.49 -1.21
C THR A 298 -41.22 9.51 -0.74
N LYS A 299 -40.29 9.11 -1.61
CA LYS A 299 -38.85 9.10 -1.30
C LYS A 299 -38.26 10.49 -1.12
N LYS A 300 -38.71 11.47 -1.91
CA LYS A 300 -38.36 12.88 -1.71
C LYS A 300 -38.77 13.37 -0.32
N LYS A 301 -40.00 13.06 0.11
CA LYS A 301 -40.50 13.43 1.44
C LYS A 301 -39.70 12.78 2.57
N GLU A 302 -39.35 11.50 2.41
CA GLU A 302 -38.60 10.73 3.41
C GLU A 302 -37.14 11.19 3.56
N LEU A 303 -36.47 11.52 2.46
CA LEU A 303 -35.01 11.70 2.44
C LEU A 303 -34.57 13.14 2.25
N ILE A 304 -35.36 13.98 1.59
CA ILE A 304 -34.92 15.30 1.10
C ILE A 304 -35.67 16.46 1.75
N ASP A 305 -36.99 16.36 1.93
CA ASP A 305 -37.79 17.51 2.40
C ASP A 305 -37.34 18.01 3.79
N ASP A 306 -36.94 17.10 4.70
CA ASP A 306 -36.42 17.43 6.04
C ASP A 306 -35.06 18.13 6.03
N ILE A 307 -34.29 17.97 4.95
CA ILE A 307 -33.00 18.65 4.74
C ILE A 307 -33.22 20.10 4.28
N ASN A 308 -34.42 20.38 3.75
CA ASN A 308 -34.86 21.67 3.24
C ASN A 308 -33.85 22.31 2.26
N PRO A 309 -33.44 21.61 1.19
CA PRO A 309 -32.47 22.13 0.23
C PRO A 309 -33.05 23.34 -0.52
N GLN A 310 -32.53 24.53 -0.27
CA GLN A 310 -32.94 25.74 -1.00
C GLN A 310 -32.23 25.84 -2.36
N LYS A 311 -32.49 26.91 -3.12
CA LYS A 311 -32.11 27.10 -4.53
C LYS A 311 -30.58 27.13 -4.72
N ILE A 312 -29.95 25.97 -4.76
CA ILE A 312 -28.49 25.81 -4.87
C ILE A 312 -28.08 25.88 -6.35
N LEU A 313 -28.24 27.09 -6.92
CA LEU A 313 -27.59 27.51 -8.17
C LEU A 313 -26.28 28.26 -7.89
N SER A 314 -25.91 28.40 -6.62
CA SER A 314 -24.76 29.17 -6.18
C SER A 314 -23.90 28.44 -5.13
N GLY A 315 -23.91 27.09 -5.14
CA GLY A 315 -22.93 26.30 -4.40
C GLY A 315 -23.04 26.43 -2.89
N LEU A 316 -22.20 25.69 -2.17
CA LEU A 316 -21.92 26.01 -0.78
C LEU A 316 -20.85 27.12 -0.76
N GLU A 317 -21.17 28.29 -0.20
CA GLU A 317 -20.14 29.30 0.03
C GLU A 317 -19.35 28.90 1.29
N LEU A 318 -18.03 28.91 1.17
CA LEU A 318 -17.11 28.75 2.28
C LEU A 318 -16.85 30.14 2.87
N GLU A 319 -17.13 30.33 4.15
CA GLU A 319 -16.92 31.63 4.84
C GLU A 319 -15.43 32.03 4.87
N GLU A 320 -14.52 31.06 4.80
CA GLU A 320 -13.07 31.23 4.70
C GLU A 320 -12.55 30.56 3.42
N ASN A 321 -11.39 30.98 2.91
CA ASN A 321 -10.74 30.36 1.74
C ASN A 321 -10.31 28.91 2.04
N VAL A 322 -11.24 27.96 2.04
CA VAL A 322 -10.97 26.52 2.23
C VAL A 322 -10.71 25.85 0.88
N ASN A 323 -10.10 26.56 -0.07
CA ASN A 323 -9.98 26.18 -1.48
C ASN A 323 -8.94 25.06 -1.75
N HIS A 324 -8.77 24.15 -0.80
CA HIS A 324 -7.91 22.99 -0.88
C HIS A 324 -8.71 21.79 -0.34
N GLY A 325 -8.85 20.71 -1.12
CA GLY A 325 -9.92 19.71 -0.99
C GLY A 325 -10.11 19.09 0.41
N ASN A 326 -11.27 19.32 1.02
CA ASN A 326 -11.67 18.66 2.26
C ASN A 326 -12.28 17.29 1.96
N PHE A 327 -11.71 16.26 2.59
CA PHE A 327 -12.19 14.88 2.49
C PHE A 327 -13.03 14.53 3.71
N ILE A 328 -14.16 13.86 3.47
CA ILE A 328 -14.96 13.22 4.51
C ILE A 328 -14.91 11.72 4.21
N PHE A 329 -14.14 10.97 4.98
CA PHE A 329 -14.04 9.53 4.84
C PHE A 329 -15.01 8.83 5.79
N TYR A 330 -15.67 7.77 5.32
CA TYR A 330 -16.53 6.92 6.12
C TYR A 330 -15.96 5.51 6.15
N ASP A 331 -15.60 5.12 7.35
CA ASP A 331 -15.29 3.75 7.69
C ASP A 331 -16.26 3.29 8.77
N GLU A 332 -16.41 1.97 8.90
CA GLU A 332 -17.23 1.16 9.83
C GLU A 332 -18.07 1.93 10.87
N ASP A 333 -17.51 2.86 11.67
CA ASP A 333 -18.24 3.73 12.61
C ASP A 333 -17.69 5.19 12.76
N GLN A 334 -16.86 5.72 11.84
CA GLN A 334 -16.25 7.06 12.00
C GLN A 334 -16.27 7.94 10.74
N THR A 335 -16.79 9.17 10.91
CA THR A 335 -16.55 10.31 10.01
C THR A 335 -15.33 11.10 10.49
N PHE A 336 -14.33 11.24 9.63
CA PHE A 336 -13.14 12.06 9.88
C PHE A 336 -12.78 12.92 8.67
N SER A 337 -12.24 14.11 8.97
CA SER A 337 -11.70 15.06 7.99
C SER A 337 -10.22 15.33 8.28
N ALA A 338 -9.52 15.87 7.28
CA ALA A 338 -8.11 16.23 7.41
C ALA A 338 -7.87 17.11 8.66
N GLU A 339 -8.72 18.10 8.94
CA GLU A 339 -8.48 19.04 10.05
C GLU A 339 -9.21 18.71 11.36
N ASN A 340 -9.87 17.55 11.45
CA ASN A 340 -10.71 17.19 12.60
C ASN A 340 -11.90 18.15 12.80
N VAL A 341 -12.35 18.74 11.70
CA VAL A 341 -13.47 19.68 11.63
C VAL A 341 -14.63 19.01 10.89
N VAL A 342 -15.85 19.13 11.43
CA VAL A 342 -17.05 18.66 10.74
C VAL A 342 -17.63 19.83 9.97
N LEU A 343 -17.89 19.61 8.68
CA LEU A 343 -18.59 20.58 7.85
C LEU A 343 -20.08 20.43 8.08
N SER A 344 -20.72 21.49 8.56
CA SER A 344 -22.17 21.55 8.74
C SER A 344 -22.82 22.38 7.64
N VAL A 345 -23.97 21.94 7.15
CA VAL A 345 -24.76 22.65 6.15
C VAL A 345 -25.71 23.61 6.86
N HIS A 346 -25.61 24.89 6.50
CA HIS A 346 -26.42 25.97 7.06
C HIS A 346 -27.20 26.67 5.95
N ASN A 347 -28.54 26.61 6.01
CA ASN A 347 -29.40 27.20 4.98
C ASN A 347 -29.76 28.65 5.37
N ASN A 348 -29.50 29.62 4.48
CA ASN A 348 -29.96 30.99 4.63
C ASN A 348 -31.17 31.24 3.72
N LYS A 349 -32.34 31.42 4.34
CA LYS A 349 -33.61 31.61 3.62
C LYS A 349 -33.72 32.95 2.90
N GLU A 350 -33.04 33.98 3.39
CA GLU A 350 -33.12 35.34 2.83
C GLU A 350 -32.26 35.46 1.57
N GLU A 351 -31.10 34.81 1.59
CA GLU A 351 -30.13 34.82 0.48
C GLU A 351 -30.36 33.69 -0.53
N TYR A 352 -31.26 32.74 -0.23
CA TYR A 352 -31.47 31.51 -1.00
C TYR A 352 -30.19 30.65 -1.15
N THR A 353 -29.23 30.80 -0.23
CA THR A 353 -27.92 30.14 -0.25
C THR A 353 -27.77 29.12 0.88
N SER A 354 -26.80 28.23 0.76
CA SER A 354 -26.39 27.33 1.85
C SER A 354 -24.89 27.44 2.06
N TYR A 355 -24.46 27.42 3.31
CA TYR A 355 -23.06 27.61 3.71
C TYR A 355 -22.49 26.33 4.31
N LEU A 356 -21.22 26.04 4.03
CA LEU A 356 -20.45 25.06 4.80
C LEU A 356 -19.69 25.79 5.90
N LEU A 357 -20.09 25.52 7.14
CA LEU A 357 -19.40 26.04 8.32
C LEU A 357 -18.54 24.95 8.95
N THR A 358 -17.31 25.33 9.30
CA THR A 358 -16.36 24.52 10.06
C THR A 358 -16.76 24.50 11.54
N LYS A 359 -17.14 23.33 12.07
CA LYS A 359 -17.46 23.14 13.50
C LYS A 359 -16.57 22.09 14.16
N LYS A 360 -16.18 22.34 15.42
CA LYS A 360 -15.57 21.32 16.28
C LYS A 360 -16.59 20.22 16.57
N LYS A 361 -16.16 18.96 16.45
CA LYS A 361 -17.00 17.77 16.66
C LYS A 361 -17.59 17.75 18.08
N THR A 362 -18.91 17.93 18.20
CA THR A 362 -19.67 17.74 19.44
C THR A 362 -20.52 16.46 19.33
N LYS A 363 -20.86 15.81 20.44
CA LYS A 363 -21.61 14.53 20.43
C LYS A 363 -23.07 14.66 19.95
N ASP A 364 -23.64 15.87 19.90
CA ASP A 364 -25.09 16.11 19.80
C ASP A 364 -25.58 16.74 18.47
N GLN A 365 -24.76 16.87 17.42
CA GLN A 365 -25.16 17.55 16.16
C GLN A 365 -24.98 16.70 14.89
N ASN A 366 -25.65 15.54 14.78
CA ASN A 366 -25.53 14.67 13.60
C ASN A 366 -26.36 15.13 12.37
N ASP A 367 -27.56 15.71 12.58
CA ASP A 367 -28.57 15.85 11.51
C ASP A 367 -28.30 16.99 10.50
N LYS A 368 -27.30 17.84 10.75
CA LYS A 368 -26.90 18.95 9.84
C LYS A 368 -25.49 18.81 9.30
N THR A 369 -24.84 17.67 9.55
CA THR A 369 -23.50 17.43 9.01
C THR A 369 -23.60 17.21 7.50
N LEU A 370 -22.65 17.75 6.73
CA LEU A 370 -22.55 17.46 5.30
C LEU A 370 -22.53 15.96 5.05
N SER A 371 -21.93 15.22 5.98
CA SER A 371 -21.87 13.78 5.90
C SER A 371 -23.25 13.10 5.95
N PHE A 372 -24.14 13.57 6.81
CA PHE A 372 -25.51 13.11 6.88
C PHE A 372 -26.30 13.50 5.62
N VAL A 373 -26.16 14.77 5.20
CA VAL A 373 -26.90 15.33 4.06
C VAL A 373 -26.52 14.64 2.75
N ALA A 374 -25.22 14.49 2.48
CA ALA A 374 -24.75 13.83 1.28
C ALA A 374 -25.23 12.37 1.22
N ASN A 375 -25.24 11.66 2.36
CA ASN A 375 -25.73 10.28 2.40
C ASN A 375 -27.23 10.20 2.05
N ARG A 376 -28.06 11.11 2.58
CA ARG A 376 -29.48 11.22 2.22
C ARG A 376 -29.71 11.53 0.74
N ILE A 377 -28.92 12.44 0.17
CA ILE A 377 -28.93 12.74 -1.28
C ILE A 377 -28.61 11.49 -2.10
N MET A 378 -27.53 10.79 -1.74
CA MET A 378 -27.11 9.59 -2.46
C MET A 378 -28.15 8.46 -2.35
N LEU A 379 -28.78 8.29 -1.19
CA LEU A 379 -29.88 7.35 -1.01
C LEU A 379 -31.08 7.71 -1.91
N PHE A 380 -31.48 8.98 -1.93
CA PHE A 380 -32.57 9.44 -2.78
C PHE A 380 -32.27 9.23 -4.27
N LEU A 381 -31.07 9.57 -4.73
CA LEU A 381 -30.70 9.39 -6.14
C LEU A 381 -30.65 7.90 -6.54
N LYS A 382 -30.20 7.01 -5.65
CA LYS A 382 -30.23 5.57 -5.87
C LYS A 382 -31.66 5.04 -5.95
N ASP A 383 -32.53 5.47 -5.03
CA ASP A 383 -33.95 5.12 -5.03
C ASP A 383 -34.64 5.65 -6.29
N PHE A 384 -34.35 6.90 -6.70
CA PHE A 384 -34.86 7.51 -7.92
C PHE A 384 -34.50 6.67 -9.15
N VAL A 385 -33.23 6.28 -9.29
CA VAL A 385 -32.77 5.45 -10.42
C VAL A 385 -33.51 4.11 -10.44
N GLN A 386 -33.65 3.44 -9.28
CA GLN A 386 -34.36 2.16 -9.20
C GLN A 386 -35.85 2.28 -9.56
N ILE A 387 -36.51 3.34 -9.08
CA ILE A 387 -37.91 3.62 -9.40
C ILE A 387 -38.05 3.86 -10.90
N VAL A 388 -37.28 4.78 -11.47
CA VAL A 388 -37.38 5.10 -12.90
C VAL A 388 -37.03 3.89 -13.76
N ASP A 389 -36.04 3.07 -13.40
CA ASP A 389 -35.67 1.88 -14.17
C ASP A 389 -36.79 0.85 -14.21
N LYS A 390 -37.41 0.56 -13.05
CA LYS A 390 -38.59 -0.32 -12.96
C LYS A 390 -39.73 0.18 -13.87
N HIS A 391 -40.02 1.47 -13.83
CA HIS A 391 -41.09 2.06 -14.62
C HIS A 391 -40.73 2.24 -16.11
N ALA A 392 -39.43 2.33 -16.44
CA ALA A 392 -38.92 2.34 -17.81
C ALA A 392 -39.10 0.99 -18.50
N GLU A 393 -38.92 -0.12 -17.79
CA GLU A 393 -39.21 -1.46 -18.33
C GLU A 393 -40.69 -1.61 -18.69
N VAL A 394 -41.58 -1.12 -17.82
CA VAL A 394 -43.03 -1.12 -18.07
C VAL A 394 -43.38 -0.22 -19.25
N TYR A 395 -42.83 1.00 -19.29
CA TYR A 395 -43.00 1.93 -20.41
C TYR A 395 -42.57 1.31 -21.75
N ALA A 396 -41.39 0.68 -21.77
CA ALA A 396 -40.88 -0.02 -22.95
C ALA A 396 -41.84 -1.12 -23.41
N SER A 397 -42.40 -1.91 -22.48
CA SER A 397 -43.35 -2.96 -22.80
C SER A 397 -44.62 -2.41 -23.47
N ILE A 398 -45.20 -1.34 -22.91
CA ILE A 398 -46.41 -0.70 -23.45
C ILE A 398 -46.15 -0.13 -24.85
N GLU A 399 -45.05 0.60 -25.04
CA GLU A 399 -44.65 1.15 -26.34
C GLU A 399 -44.54 0.06 -27.43
N ASN A 400 -43.92 -1.06 -27.08
CA ASN A 400 -43.74 -2.16 -28.01
C ASN A 400 -45.06 -2.83 -28.40
N GLU A 401 -46.00 -2.93 -27.47
CA GLU A 401 -47.35 -3.42 -27.79
C GLU A 401 -48.13 -2.44 -28.67
N LEU A 402 -48.03 -1.13 -28.40
CA LEU A 402 -48.68 -0.10 -29.22
C LEU A 402 -48.14 -0.08 -30.64
N ARG A 403 -46.83 -0.21 -30.83
CA ARG A 403 -46.20 -0.32 -32.16
C ARG A 403 -46.70 -1.54 -32.92
N LYS A 404 -46.83 -2.68 -32.24
CA LYS A 404 -47.39 -3.91 -32.82
C LYS A 404 -48.85 -3.71 -33.25
N LYS A 405 -49.67 -3.05 -32.43
CA LYS A 405 -51.07 -2.73 -32.75
C LYS A 405 -51.21 -1.76 -33.93
N LYS A 406 -50.30 -0.79 -34.07
CA LYS A 406 -50.32 0.22 -35.16
C LYS A 406 -49.75 -0.27 -36.49
N GLY A 407 -49.24 -1.51 -36.56
CA GLY A 407 -48.62 -2.04 -37.78
C GLY A 407 -47.32 -1.31 -38.17
N THR A 408 -46.72 -0.53 -37.27
CA THR A 408 -45.45 0.14 -37.52
C THR A 408 -44.33 -0.90 -37.54
N ASN A 409 -43.83 -1.22 -38.73
CA ASN A 409 -42.70 -2.13 -38.95
C ASN A 409 -41.41 -1.49 -38.43
N THR A 410 -41.21 -1.54 -37.12
CA THR A 410 -39.91 -1.26 -36.50
C THR A 410 -39.16 -2.57 -36.38
N ALA A 411 -37.92 -2.63 -36.87
CA ALA A 411 -37.11 -3.84 -36.84
C ALA A 411 -36.73 -4.29 -35.41
N VAL A 412 -36.96 -3.44 -34.40
CA VAL A 412 -36.44 -3.56 -33.04
C VAL A 412 -37.42 -2.94 -32.03
N ASP A 413 -37.81 -3.70 -30.99
CA ASP A 413 -38.57 -3.25 -29.82
C ASP A 413 -37.76 -2.17 -29.03
N LEU A 414 -38.42 -1.17 -28.44
CA LEU A 414 -37.82 -0.23 -27.50
C LEU A 414 -37.29 -0.98 -26.27
N GLU A 415 -36.02 -0.76 -25.92
CA GLU A 415 -35.39 -1.39 -24.77
C GLU A 415 -35.48 -0.53 -23.50
N GLY A 416 -35.46 -1.15 -22.31
CA GLY A 416 -35.52 -0.45 -21.00
C GLY A 416 -34.48 0.66 -20.78
N ASP A 417 -33.27 0.56 -21.35
CA ASP A 417 -32.24 1.62 -21.23
C ASP A 417 -32.63 2.86 -22.02
N LEU A 418 -33.09 2.64 -23.27
CA LEU A 418 -33.56 3.72 -24.12
C LEU A 418 -34.84 4.32 -23.55
N ALA A 419 -35.72 3.50 -22.96
CA ALA A 419 -36.90 3.95 -22.23
C ALA A 419 -36.53 4.76 -20.98
N PHE A 420 -35.52 4.35 -20.20
CA PHE A 420 -35.01 5.09 -19.06
C PHE A 420 -34.54 6.49 -19.51
N TYR A 421 -33.71 6.54 -20.55
CA TYR A 421 -33.25 7.80 -21.13
C TYR A 421 -34.39 8.63 -21.75
N HIS A 422 -35.42 7.98 -22.30
CA HIS A 422 -36.60 8.64 -22.81
C HIS A 422 -37.39 9.30 -21.69
N ILE A 423 -37.63 8.60 -20.58
CA ILE A 423 -38.37 9.13 -19.42
C ILE A 423 -37.65 10.32 -18.81
N ILE A 424 -36.36 10.20 -18.49
CA ILE A 424 -35.61 11.30 -17.85
C ILE A 424 -35.45 12.51 -18.77
N LYS A 425 -35.53 12.33 -20.10
CA LYS A 425 -35.55 13.44 -21.07
C LYS A 425 -36.75 14.36 -20.88
N TYR A 426 -37.93 13.81 -20.55
CA TYR A 426 -39.12 14.60 -20.23
C TYR A 426 -39.07 15.20 -18.81
N MET A 427 -38.15 14.74 -17.96
CA MET A 427 -37.82 15.39 -16.69
C MET A 427 -36.72 16.47 -16.86
N GLY A 428 -36.41 16.86 -18.10
CA GLY A 428 -35.41 17.88 -18.41
C GLY A 428 -33.96 17.39 -18.56
N ILE A 429 -33.65 16.11 -18.31
CA ILE A 429 -32.30 15.55 -18.47
C ILE A 429 -32.10 15.09 -19.92
N ASN A 430 -31.69 16.01 -20.79
CA ASN A 430 -31.58 15.78 -22.23
C ASN A 430 -30.12 15.50 -22.69
N GLU A 431 -29.89 15.43 -24.00
CA GLU A 431 -28.56 15.13 -24.57
C GLU A 431 -27.50 16.20 -24.26
N GLY A 432 -27.91 17.43 -23.92
CA GLY A 432 -27.03 18.49 -23.47
C GLY A 432 -26.56 18.35 -22.02
N ASN A 433 -27.28 17.60 -21.17
CA ASN A 433 -26.93 17.35 -19.77
C ASN A 433 -26.06 16.09 -19.61
N THR A 434 -24.94 16.04 -20.34
CA THR A 434 -24.07 14.84 -20.40
C THR A 434 -23.54 14.40 -19.03
N GLU A 435 -23.28 15.34 -18.12
CA GLU A 435 -22.83 15.07 -16.75
C GLU A 435 -23.91 14.34 -15.92
N TYR A 436 -25.12 14.91 -15.81
CA TYR A 436 -26.24 14.32 -15.07
C TYR A 436 -26.67 12.96 -15.61
N ARG A 437 -26.67 12.82 -16.94
CA ARG A 437 -26.95 11.55 -17.60
C ARG A 437 -25.91 10.49 -17.24
N SER A 438 -24.63 10.88 -17.19
CA SER A 438 -23.53 9.99 -16.81
C SER A 438 -23.60 9.59 -15.33
N ALA A 439 -23.92 10.53 -14.44
CA ALA A 439 -24.09 10.28 -13.01
C ALA A 439 -25.23 9.28 -12.72
N LEU A 440 -26.40 9.47 -13.34
CA LEU A 440 -27.52 8.53 -13.19
C LEU A 440 -27.20 7.14 -13.75
N GLN A 441 -26.46 7.07 -14.86
CA GLN A 441 -26.01 5.81 -15.42
C GLN A 441 -25.03 5.09 -14.47
N GLU A 442 -24.15 5.82 -13.80
CA GLU A 442 -23.22 5.26 -12.82
C GLU A 442 -23.94 4.68 -11.60
N LEU A 443 -24.90 5.43 -11.04
CA LEU A 443 -25.74 4.97 -9.95
C LEU A 443 -26.56 3.74 -10.34
N ARG A 444 -27.05 3.68 -11.59
CA ARG A 444 -27.75 2.51 -12.13
C ARG A 444 -26.85 1.29 -12.18
N ASN A 445 -25.61 1.43 -12.63
CA ASN A 445 -24.64 0.32 -12.72
C ASN A 445 -24.16 -0.18 -11.34
N GLY A 446 -23.99 0.72 -10.37
CA GLY A 446 -23.51 0.40 -9.01
C GLY A 446 -24.45 -0.49 -8.19
N THR A 447 -25.72 -0.63 -8.58
CA THR A 447 -26.67 -1.57 -7.94
C THR A 447 -26.31 -3.04 -8.14
N THR A 448 -25.38 -3.35 -9.06
CA THR A 448 -25.03 -4.72 -9.43
C THR A 448 -24.16 -5.44 -8.39
N PHE A 449 -23.31 -4.70 -7.67
CA PHE A 449 -22.30 -5.21 -6.74
C PHE A 449 -22.78 -5.21 -5.28
N GLN A 450 -24.07 -5.48 -5.04
CA GLN A 450 -24.60 -5.56 -3.67
C GLN A 450 -23.99 -6.72 -2.88
N THR A 451 -23.69 -6.46 -1.61
CA THR A 451 -23.27 -7.47 -0.64
C THR A 451 -24.38 -8.50 -0.40
N PRO A 452 -24.06 -9.80 -0.36
CA PRO A 452 -25.01 -10.82 0.04
C PRO A 452 -25.41 -10.57 1.51
N ARG A 453 -26.64 -10.09 1.76
CA ARG A 453 -27.17 -10.04 3.12
C ARG A 453 -27.63 -11.45 3.52
N SER A 454 -27.13 -11.95 4.65
CA SER A 454 -27.68 -13.18 5.21
C SER A 454 -29.12 -12.92 5.67
N ASN A 455 -30.06 -13.81 5.32
CA ASN A 455 -31.45 -13.73 5.80
C ASN A 455 -31.59 -13.97 7.32
N ASN A 456 -30.48 -14.27 8.03
CA ASN A 456 -30.46 -14.65 9.44
C ASN A 456 -29.81 -13.62 10.38
N SER A 457 -29.56 -12.38 9.95
CA SER A 457 -29.04 -11.35 10.85
C SER A 457 -30.15 -10.75 11.73
N LYS A 458 -30.58 -11.50 12.76
CA LYS A 458 -30.92 -10.83 14.02
C LYS A 458 -29.62 -10.19 14.52
N GLU A 459 -29.53 -8.86 14.44
CA GLU A 459 -28.62 -8.00 15.24
C GLU A 459 -27.23 -8.58 15.57
N THR A 460 -26.49 -9.10 14.59
CA THR A 460 -25.04 -9.09 14.71
C THR A 460 -24.59 -7.72 14.26
N ASP A 461 -24.11 -6.90 15.20
CA ASP A 461 -23.41 -5.61 14.98
C ASP A 461 -22.51 -5.69 13.73
N GLY A 462 -23.04 -5.33 12.56
CA GLY A 462 -22.31 -5.31 11.30
C GLY A 462 -21.31 -4.16 11.33
N LYS A 463 -20.17 -4.37 11.98
CA LYS A 463 -19.12 -3.37 12.18
C LYS A 463 -17.90 -3.61 11.29
N SER A 464 -17.91 -4.61 10.40
CA SER A 464 -16.76 -4.88 9.54
C SER A 464 -16.86 -4.19 8.18
N ILE A 465 -15.70 -3.86 7.59
CA ILE A 465 -15.55 -3.32 6.24
C ILE A 465 -16.20 -4.23 5.20
N TYR A 466 -16.17 -5.55 5.44
CA TYR A 466 -16.77 -6.54 4.56
C TYR A 466 -18.30 -6.50 4.57
N ASP A 467 -18.93 -5.99 5.64
CA ASP A 467 -20.39 -5.91 5.77
C ASP A 467 -20.93 -4.56 5.27
N LYS A 468 -20.24 -3.46 5.61
CA LYS A 468 -20.67 -2.08 5.32
C LYS A 468 -20.07 -1.51 4.03
N GLY A 469 -18.93 -2.02 3.58
CA GLY A 469 -18.12 -1.38 2.56
C GLY A 469 -17.44 -0.10 3.07
N ILE A 470 -16.90 0.69 2.14
CA ILE A 470 -16.30 2.01 2.41
C ILE A 470 -16.96 3.03 1.51
N SER A 471 -17.20 4.23 2.03
CA SER A 471 -17.52 5.40 1.21
C SER A 471 -16.68 6.60 1.62
N PHE A 472 -16.49 7.52 0.70
CA PHE A 472 -15.85 8.79 0.99
C PHE A 472 -16.39 9.88 0.10
N ILE A 473 -16.33 11.11 0.61
CA ILE A 473 -16.79 12.31 -0.06
C ILE A 473 -15.62 13.26 -0.20
N GLU A 474 -15.35 13.71 -1.42
CA GLU A 474 -14.34 14.72 -1.74
C GLU A 474 -15.05 16.03 -2.10
N ILE A 475 -14.75 17.12 -1.40
CA ILE A 475 -15.39 18.43 -1.61
C ILE A 475 -14.42 19.33 -2.35
N TYR A 476 -14.90 20.02 -3.37
CA TYR A 476 -14.10 20.94 -4.16
C TYR A 476 -14.95 22.14 -4.63
N SER A 477 -14.29 23.29 -4.82
CA SER A 477 -14.83 24.48 -5.47
C SER A 477 -14.13 24.68 -6.81
N HIS A 478 -14.81 25.23 -7.81
CA HIS A 478 -14.15 25.64 -9.06
C HIS A 478 -13.50 27.01 -8.90
N ASP A 479 -12.27 27.18 -9.39
CA ASP A 479 -11.47 28.42 -9.24
C ASP A 479 -12.16 29.68 -9.79
N ASN A 480 -13.07 29.52 -10.76
CA ASN A 480 -13.82 30.62 -11.39
C ASN A 480 -15.26 30.78 -10.89
N ASP A 481 -15.65 30.01 -9.86
CA ASP A 481 -17.00 30.03 -9.35
C ASP A 481 -17.01 29.90 -7.82
N ARG A 482 -17.01 31.07 -7.17
CA ARG A 482 -17.15 31.24 -5.70
C ARG A 482 -18.43 30.59 -5.16
N TYR A 483 -19.37 30.31 -6.05
CA TYR A 483 -20.69 29.82 -5.80
C TYR A 483 -20.88 28.42 -6.39
N SER A 484 -19.88 27.53 -6.35
CA SER A 484 -20.08 26.11 -6.71
C SER A 484 -19.18 25.12 -5.96
N CYS A 485 -19.35 25.02 -4.63
CA CYS A 485 -18.90 23.80 -3.95
C CYS A 485 -19.71 22.58 -4.43
N CYS A 486 -19.01 21.61 -4.98
CA CYS A 486 -19.51 20.29 -5.35
C CYS A 486 -18.92 19.22 -4.42
N PHE A 487 -19.55 18.05 -4.38
CA PHE A 487 -18.98 16.90 -3.70
C PHE A 487 -19.00 15.67 -4.60
N ASP A 488 -17.86 15.00 -4.70
CA ASP A 488 -17.76 13.68 -5.30
C ASP A 488 -18.07 12.64 -4.24
N TYR A 489 -18.92 11.67 -4.58
CA TYR A 489 -19.21 10.53 -3.73
C TYR A 489 -18.63 9.27 -4.36
N HIS A 490 -17.88 8.54 -3.56
CA HIS A 490 -17.29 7.29 -3.96
C HIS A 490 -17.62 6.21 -2.95
N GLU A 491 -17.87 4.99 -3.43
CA GLU A 491 -18.25 3.89 -2.56
C GLU A 491 -17.75 2.58 -3.14
N MET A 492 -17.12 1.77 -2.30
CA MET A 492 -16.76 0.40 -2.57
C MET A 492 -17.59 -0.48 -1.64
N ARG A 493 -18.59 -1.17 -2.19
CA ARG A 493 -19.55 -1.98 -1.42
C ARG A 493 -19.12 -3.43 -1.32
N CYS A 494 -18.39 -3.89 -2.33
CA CYS A 494 -18.05 -5.28 -2.48
C CYS A 494 -16.54 -5.47 -2.33
N MET A 495 -16.15 -6.24 -1.33
CA MET A 495 -14.78 -6.71 -1.12
C MET A 495 -14.61 -8.09 -1.77
N PRO A 496 -13.37 -8.52 -2.10
CA PRO A 496 -13.11 -9.87 -2.60
C PRO A 496 -13.71 -10.98 -1.74
N GLU A 497 -13.75 -10.79 -0.41
CA GLU A 497 -14.40 -11.67 0.55
C GLU A 497 -15.89 -11.89 0.25
N ASN A 498 -16.63 -10.83 -0.13
CA ASN A 498 -18.04 -10.95 -0.46
C ASN A 498 -18.26 -11.77 -1.74
N VAL A 499 -17.39 -11.61 -2.73
CA VAL A 499 -17.40 -12.39 -3.97
C VAL A 499 -17.16 -13.87 -3.67
N LEU A 500 -16.11 -14.16 -2.87
CA LEU A 500 -15.81 -15.53 -2.46
C LEU A 500 -16.99 -16.13 -1.68
N LEU A 501 -17.59 -15.38 -0.75
CA LEU A 501 -18.75 -15.79 0.03
C LEU A 501 -19.95 -16.16 -0.85
N GLU A 502 -20.26 -15.36 -1.86
CA GLU A 502 -21.33 -15.66 -2.83
C GLU A 502 -21.02 -16.94 -3.61
N MET A 503 -19.78 -17.10 -4.07
CA MET A 503 -19.36 -18.29 -4.84
C MET A 503 -19.44 -19.58 -4.02
N VAL A 504 -18.95 -19.59 -2.78
CA VAL A 504 -18.94 -20.79 -1.91
C VAL A 504 -20.35 -21.20 -1.47
N ASN A 505 -21.30 -20.27 -1.41
CA ASN A 505 -22.70 -20.55 -1.08
C ASN A 505 -23.44 -21.31 -2.20
N HIS A 506 -22.96 -21.23 -3.44
CA HIS A 506 -23.58 -21.85 -4.61
C HIS A 506 -22.75 -22.95 -5.27
N ASN A 507 -21.48 -23.11 -4.88
CA ASN A 507 -20.50 -23.96 -5.56
C ASN A 507 -19.58 -24.68 -4.56
N ARG A 508 -18.88 -25.71 -5.04
CA ARG A 508 -17.69 -26.23 -4.35
C ARG A 508 -16.49 -25.41 -4.82
N VAL A 509 -15.81 -24.73 -3.90
CA VAL A 509 -14.63 -23.93 -4.24
C VAL A 509 -13.39 -24.55 -3.61
N ILE A 510 -12.37 -24.81 -4.43
CA ILE A 510 -11.05 -25.29 -4.01
C ILE A 510 -10.05 -24.16 -4.26
N MET A 511 -9.39 -23.67 -3.22
CA MET A 511 -8.34 -22.65 -3.31
C MET A 511 -6.97 -23.28 -3.12
N CYS A 512 -6.08 -23.08 -4.08
CA CYS A 512 -4.72 -23.60 -4.07
C CYS A 512 -3.71 -22.45 -4.09
N SER A 513 -2.86 -22.35 -3.06
CA SER A 513 -1.69 -21.47 -3.09
C SER A 513 -0.65 -21.95 -2.09
N ALA A 514 0.62 -21.60 -2.31
CA ALA A 514 1.69 -21.88 -1.34
C ALA A 514 1.53 -21.10 -0.04
N THR A 515 0.70 -20.06 -0.07
CA THR A 515 0.48 -19.13 1.05
C THR A 515 -0.99 -19.00 1.37
N ALA A 516 -1.80 -19.98 0.94
CA ALA A 516 -3.26 -19.96 1.09
C ALA A 516 -3.66 -19.82 2.56
N ASP A 517 -2.88 -20.39 3.47
CA ASP A 517 -3.05 -20.35 4.93
C ASP A 517 -2.32 -19.19 5.63
N CYS A 518 -1.53 -18.38 4.90
CA CYS A 518 -0.89 -17.19 5.45
C CYS A 518 -1.94 -16.10 5.72
N GLN A 519 -2.08 -15.69 6.99
CA GLN A 519 -3.03 -14.67 7.41
C GLN A 519 -2.48 -13.25 7.12
N THR A 520 -2.77 -12.75 5.92
CA THR A 520 -2.45 -11.38 5.51
C THR A 520 -3.66 -10.79 4.77
N PRO A 521 -4.65 -10.19 5.47
CA PRO A 521 -5.93 -9.78 4.87
C PRO A 521 -5.84 -8.73 3.76
N ILE A 522 -4.68 -8.09 3.55
CA ILE A 522 -4.47 -7.27 2.35
C ILE A 522 -4.17 -8.16 1.13
N HIS A 523 -3.33 -9.18 1.32
CA HIS A 523 -2.72 -9.96 0.25
C HIS A 523 -3.23 -11.41 0.14
N ASN A 524 -4.13 -11.83 1.02
CA ASN A 524 -4.82 -13.13 1.03
C ASN A 524 -6.20 -13.02 1.71
N TYR A 525 -7.14 -13.90 1.40
CA TYR A 525 -8.54 -13.82 1.86
C TYR A 525 -8.69 -13.94 3.38
N ASP A 526 -9.60 -13.18 3.97
CA ASP A 526 -9.95 -13.34 5.38
C ASP A 526 -10.93 -14.50 5.58
N PHE A 527 -10.39 -15.70 5.84
CA PHE A 527 -11.22 -16.88 6.12
C PHE A 527 -11.92 -16.82 7.49
N ASN A 528 -11.45 -15.99 8.43
CA ASN A 528 -12.14 -15.81 9.71
C ASN A 528 -13.47 -15.10 9.47
N TYR A 529 -13.48 -14.07 8.61
CA TYR A 529 -14.72 -13.43 8.17
C TYR A 529 -15.65 -14.43 7.48
N ILE A 530 -15.17 -15.18 6.49
CA ILE A 530 -16.01 -16.16 5.76
C ILE A 530 -16.61 -17.22 6.69
N SER A 531 -15.83 -17.74 7.64
CA SER A 531 -16.31 -18.73 8.61
C SER A 531 -17.39 -18.17 9.53
N LYS A 532 -17.27 -16.91 9.96
CA LYS A 532 -18.28 -16.22 10.79
C LYS A 532 -19.64 -16.07 10.08
N GLN A 533 -19.65 -16.05 8.74
CA GLN A 533 -20.88 -16.00 7.94
C GLN A 533 -21.60 -17.36 7.83
N GLY A 534 -21.11 -18.40 8.51
CA GLY A 534 -21.74 -19.73 8.54
C GLY A 534 -21.29 -20.66 7.40
N VAL A 535 -20.27 -20.28 6.63
CA VAL A 535 -19.69 -21.15 5.61
C VAL A 535 -18.68 -22.10 6.24
N LYS A 536 -18.78 -23.39 5.89
CA LYS A 536 -17.78 -24.39 6.26
C LYS A 536 -16.50 -24.19 5.45
N VAL A 537 -15.45 -23.72 6.12
CA VAL A 537 -14.08 -23.65 5.56
C VAL A 537 -13.33 -24.90 5.99
N GLU A 538 -13.13 -25.81 5.05
CA GLU A 538 -12.41 -27.07 5.23
C GLU A 538 -10.92 -26.90 4.94
N LYS A 539 -10.09 -27.59 5.72
CA LYS A 539 -8.64 -27.66 5.54
C LYS A 539 -8.18 -29.11 5.55
N MET A 540 -6.98 -29.35 5.02
CA MET A 540 -6.33 -30.66 5.10
C MET A 540 -6.00 -31.01 6.56
N GLY A 541 -6.07 -32.30 6.91
CA GLY A 541 -5.65 -32.77 8.22
C GLY A 541 -4.12 -32.87 8.33
N ASN A 542 -3.58 -32.72 9.55
CA ASN A 542 -2.13 -32.75 9.81
C ASN A 542 -1.42 -34.00 9.26
N GLU A 543 -2.05 -35.18 9.34
CA GLU A 543 -1.49 -36.42 8.81
C GLU A 543 -1.36 -36.39 7.27
N THR A 544 -2.37 -35.86 6.58
CA THR A 544 -2.33 -35.68 5.12
C THR A 544 -1.27 -34.67 4.72
N LEU A 545 -1.16 -33.56 5.46
CA LEU A 545 -0.15 -32.53 5.24
C LEU A 545 1.27 -33.13 5.33
N HIS A 546 1.53 -33.96 6.33
CA HIS A 546 2.83 -34.65 6.48
C HIS A 546 3.14 -35.59 5.32
N LYS A 547 2.16 -36.39 4.86
CA LYS A 547 2.33 -37.27 3.70
C LYS A 547 2.60 -36.50 2.41
N ILE A 548 1.96 -35.33 2.25
CA ILE A 548 2.21 -34.43 1.12
C ILE A 548 3.63 -33.84 1.20
N GLU A 549 4.09 -33.42 2.39
CA GLU A 549 5.47 -32.96 2.57
C GLU A 549 6.49 -34.05 2.21
N GLU A 550 6.31 -35.28 2.71
CA GLU A 550 7.18 -36.42 2.37
C GLU A 550 7.21 -36.70 0.86
N TYR A 551 6.05 -36.66 0.21
CA TYR A 551 5.95 -36.82 -1.24
C TYR A 551 6.66 -35.69 -2.00
N ILE A 552 6.56 -34.45 -1.52
CA ILE A 552 7.23 -33.30 -2.13
C ILE A 552 8.75 -33.39 -1.93
N ALA A 553 9.22 -33.86 -0.77
CA ALA A 553 10.64 -34.03 -0.47
C ALA A 553 11.35 -34.98 -1.45
N LEU A 554 10.64 -35.96 -2.03
CA LEU A 554 11.18 -36.82 -3.09
C LEU A 554 11.54 -36.07 -4.39
N ASN A 555 11.00 -34.87 -4.59
CA ASN A 555 11.35 -34.00 -5.72
C ASN A 555 12.54 -33.07 -5.42
N TYR A 556 13.15 -33.16 -4.24
CA TYR A 556 14.28 -32.35 -3.84
C TYR A 556 15.58 -33.15 -3.85
N ALA A 557 16.61 -32.67 -4.57
CA ALA A 557 17.87 -33.38 -4.74
C ALA A 557 18.89 -33.18 -3.59
N ASN A 558 18.49 -32.48 -2.52
CA ASN A 558 19.34 -32.18 -1.35
C ASN A 558 20.72 -31.56 -1.70
N PRO A 559 20.76 -30.43 -2.43
CA PRO A 559 21.99 -29.72 -2.69
C PRO A 559 22.58 -29.08 -1.43
N LYS A 560 23.87 -28.73 -1.46
CA LYS A 560 24.51 -27.92 -0.42
C LYS A 560 23.94 -26.51 -0.46
N VAL A 561 23.38 -26.03 0.65
CA VAL A 561 22.87 -24.66 0.75
C VAL A 561 23.90 -23.75 1.41
N GLU A 562 24.41 -22.77 0.66
CA GLU A 562 25.27 -21.69 1.18
C GLU A 562 24.40 -20.50 1.59
N PHE A 563 24.03 -20.46 2.87
CA PHE A 563 23.20 -19.41 3.46
C PHE A 563 24.04 -18.24 4.01
N SER A 564 23.57 -17.00 3.83
CA SER A 564 24.17 -15.81 4.45
C SER A 564 23.14 -14.72 4.78
N LEU A 565 23.35 -14.01 5.90
CA LEU A 565 22.59 -12.82 6.28
C LEU A 565 23.39 -11.55 6.00
N TYR A 566 22.71 -10.46 5.64
CA TYR A 566 23.33 -9.14 5.43
C TYR A 566 22.50 -8.01 6.07
N ASN A 567 23.13 -6.85 6.31
CA ASN A 567 22.49 -5.70 6.98
C ASN A 567 21.90 -4.70 5.98
N GLU A 568 20.83 -4.03 6.37
CA GLU A 568 20.26 -2.86 5.67
C GLU A 568 20.89 -1.52 6.10
N GLU A 569 21.78 -1.51 7.10
CA GLU A 569 22.53 -0.32 7.50
C GLU A 569 24.02 -0.56 7.30
N GLU A 570 24.68 0.37 6.61
CA GLU A 570 26.12 0.34 6.36
C GLU A 570 26.83 1.39 7.21
N THR A 571 27.84 0.98 7.98
CA THR A 571 28.52 1.86 8.94
C THR A 571 29.52 2.83 8.28
N GLN A 572 30.02 2.53 7.07
CA GLN A 572 30.99 3.37 6.35
C GLN A 572 30.80 3.29 4.82
N PRO A 573 29.66 3.78 4.29
CA PRO A 573 29.34 3.59 2.87
C PRO A 573 30.34 4.28 1.93
N GLN A 574 30.89 5.43 2.31
CA GLN A 574 31.84 6.17 1.46
C GLN A 574 33.12 5.37 1.19
N GLU A 575 33.75 4.83 2.24
CA GLU A 575 35.01 4.08 2.12
C GLU A 575 34.83 2.85 1.23
N ILE A 576 33.69 2.15 1.37
CA ILE A 576 33.36 0.96 0.58
C ILE A 576 33.11 1.33 -0.89
N LEU A 577 32.37 2.41 -1.15
CA LEU A 577 32.11 2.87 -2.52
C LEU A 577 33.41 3.31 -3.21
N GLU A 578 34.28 4.04 -2.51
CA GLU A 578 35.61 4.42 -3.01
C GLU A 578 36.49 3.19 -3.29
N ASP A 579 36.41 2.17 -2.45
CA ASP A 579 37.14 0.91 -2.60
C ASP A 579 36.66 0.09 -3.82
N TYR A 580 35.36 0.08 -4.11
CA TYR A 580 34.80 -0.59 -5.29
C TYR A 580 34.96 0.20 -6.58
N LEU A 581 34.84 1.53 -6.55
CA LEU A 581 34.70 2.35 -7.77
C LEU A 581 35.91 3.23 -8.06
N GLY A 582 36.83 3.39 -7.10
CA GLY A 582 37.96 4.31 -7.18
C GLY A 582 37.56 5.77 -6.92
N LYS A 583 38.45 6.50 -6.22
CA LYS A 583 38.20 7.87 -5.69
C LYS A 583 37.82 8.94 -6.71
N CYS A 584 38.14 8.76 -7.99
CA CYS A 584 37.97 9.77 -9.03
C CYS A 584 37.14 9.29 -10.23
N SER A 585 36.32 8.24 -10.06
CA SER A 585 35.49 7.74 -11.17
C SER A 585 34.17 8.51 -11.30
N SER A 586 33.69 8.64 -12.54
CA SER A 586 32.34 9.17 -12.81
C SER A 586 31.25 8.31 -12.17
N ALA A 587 31.46 6.99 -12.08
CA ALA A 587 30.55 6.06 -11.42
C ALA A 587 30.45 6.30 -9.90
N LEU A 588 31.55 6.69 -9.24
CA LEU A 588 31.51 7.08 -7.83
C LEU A 588 30.68 8.35 -7.64
N LYS A 589 30.83 9.34 -8.54
CA LYS A 589 29.98 10.54 -8.51
C LYS A 589 28.50 10.19 -8.68
N ASP A 590 28.17 9.37 -9.67
CA ASP A 590 26.79 8.91 -9.89
C ASP A 590 26.22 8.13 -8.68
N CYS A 591 27.05 7.38 -7.95
CA CYS A 591 26.66 6.74 -6.69
C CYS A 591 26.41 7.77 -5.60
N LEU A 592 27.35 8.69 -5.37
CA LEU A 592 27.28 9.69 -4.30
C LEU A 592 26.06 10.60 -4.49
N ASP A 593 25.77 11.02 -5.73
CA ASP A 593 24.57 11.80 -6.06
C ASP A 593 23.26 11.07 -5.70
N PHE A 594 23.26 9.73 -5.69
CA PHE A 594 22.09 8.92 -5.33
C PHE A 594 22.00 8.60 -3.83
N VAL A 595 23.13 8.40 -3.15
CA VAL A 595 23.16 8.02 -1.72
C VAL A 595 23.21 9.21 -0.78
N MET A 596 23.48 10.42 -1.27
CA MET A 596 23.46 11.65 -0.48
C MET A 596 22.08 12.33 -0.52
N ASP A 597 21.66 12.89 0.61
CA ASP A 597 20.48 13.75 0.70
C ASP A 597 20.79 15.20 0.28
N GLY A 598 19.75 16.03 0.15
CA GLY A 598 19.89 17.45 -0.22
C GLY A 598 20.65 18.31 0.81
N LYS A 599 21.12 17.73 1.92
CA LYS A 599 21.91 18.36 2.98
C LYS A 599 23.31 17.74 3.09
N ASN A 600 23.78 17.03 2.07
CA ASN A 600 25.08 16.35 2.01
C ASN A 600 25.29 15.29 3.12
N LYS A 601 24.23 14.65 3.61
CA LYS A 601 24.32 13.49 4.50
C LYS A 601 24.00 12.20 3.75
N PHE A 602 24.64 11.09 4.15
CA PHE A 602 24.32 9.78 3.60
C PHE A 602 22.93 9.32 4.03
N ASP A 603 22.06 9.05 3.05
CA ASP A 603 20.83 8.32 3.27
C ASP A 603 21.19 6.86 3.55
N LYS A 604 20.90 6.41 4.77
CA LYS A 604 21.25 5.06 5.25
C LYS A 604 20.70 3.95 4.33
N ASN A 605 19.45 4.11 3.86
CA ASN A 605 18.77 3.09 3.07
C ASN A 605 19.36 2.99 1.66
N ASN A 606 19.53 4.12 0.97
CA ASN A 606 20.13 4.15 -0.37
C ASN A 606 21.58 3.69 -0.34
N SER A 607 22.33 4.08 0.70
CA SER A 607 23.72 3.65 0.91
C SER A 607 23.83 2.13 1.00
N ALA A 608 23.08 1.50 1.90
CA ALA A 608 23.12 0.05 2.07
C ALA A 608 22.68 -0.71 0.82
N ARG A 609 21.68 -0.19 0.08
CA ARG A 609 21.20 -0.81 -1.17
C ARG A 609 22.30 -0.91 -2.23
N ILE A 610 23.06 0.16 -2.45
CA ILE A 610 24.14 0.18 -3.44
C ILE A 610 25.31 -0.71 -2.99
N VAL A 611 25.69 -0.64 -1.72
CA VAL A 611 26.77 -1.45 -1.15
C VAL A 611 26.43 -2.94 -1.22
N ASN A 612 25.22 -3.34 -0.82
CA ASN A 612 24.77 -4.74 -0.89
C ASN A 612 24.71 -5.24 -2.34
N MET A 613 24.21 -4.42 -3.28
CA MET A 613 24.22 -4.75 -4.70
C MET A 613 25.65 -5.07 -5.20
N LEU A 614 26.62 -4.20 -4.91
CA LEU A 614 28.02 -4.39 -5.29
C LEU A 614 28.62 -5.65 -4.64
N ASN A 615 28.41 -5.83 -3.34
CA ASN A 615 28.91 -6.98 -2.59
C ASN A 615 28.39 -8.30 -3.17
N HIS A 616 27.09 -8.40 -3.44
CA HIS A 616 26.48 -9.61 -3.97
C HIS A 616 26.88 -9.89 -5.41
N TYR A 617 26.89 -8.87 -6.27
CA TYR A 617 27.35 -9.00 -7.65
C TYR A 617 28.81 -9.47 -7.70
N MET A 618 29.69 -8.86 -6.90
CA MET A 618 31.11 -9.25 -6.86
C MET A 618 31.33 -10.64 -6.26
N LYS A 619 30.51 -11.05 -5.28
CA LYS A 619 30.49 -12.42 -4.75
C LYS A 619 30.09 -13.42 -5.83
N PHE A 620 29.04 -13.15 -6.60
CA PHE A 620 28.61 -13.97 -7.73
C PHE A 620 29.73 -14.14 -8.77
N MET A 621 30.38 -13.04 -9.18
CA MET A 621 31.44 -13.08 -10.18
C MET A 621 32.68 -13.88 -9.72
N LYS A 622 32.92 -13.98 -8.41
CA LYS A 622 34.04 -14.76 -7.83
C LYS A 622 33.76 -16.26 -7.74
N LYS A 623 32.50 -16.70 -7.88
CA LYS A 623 32.08 -18.10 -7.72
C LYS A 623 32.11 -18.84 -9.05
N PRO A 624 33.14 -19.66 -9.36
CA PRO A 624 33.28 -20.31 -10.67
C PRO A 624 32.13 -21.25 -11.01
N GLU A 625 31.53 -21.90 -10.02
CA GLU A 625 30.41 -22.83 -10.13
C GLU A 625 29.06 -22.17 -10.40
N ALA A 626 28.89 -20.91 -10.00
CA ALA A 626 27.64 -20.18 -10.13
C ALA A 626 27.34 -19.83 -11.59
N ARG A 627 26.07 -19.96 -11.97
CA ARG A 627 25.59 -19.79 -13.34
C ARG A 627 24.54 -18.70 -13.46
N ALA A 628 23.54 -18.72 -12.58
CA ALA A 628 22.39 -17.83 -12.68
C ALA A 628 21.84 -17.49 -11.29
N TRP A 629 22.00 -16.22 -10.87
CA TRP A 629 21.49 -15.73 -9.59
C TRP A 629 20.34 -14.76 -9.80
N LEU A 630 19.31 -14.85 -8.94
CA LEU A 630 18.23 -13.88 -8.85
C LEU A 630 18.50 -12.92 -7.70
N TYR A 631 18.37 -11.63 -7.94
CA TYR A 631 18.38 -10.62 -6.88
C TYR A 631 17.06 -9.87 -6.87
N PHE A 632 16.27 -10.09 -5.82
CA PHE A 632 15.01 -9.39 -5.59
C PHE A 632 15.29 -8.02 -4.98
N GLN A 633 15.08 -6.98 -5.78
CA GLN A 633 15.58 -5.65 -5.47
C GLN A 633 14.60 -4.82 -4.64
N PRO A 634 15.09 -4.01 -3.69
CA PRO A 634 14.24 -3.13 -2.88
C PRO A 634 13.96 -1.74 -3.52
N PHE A 635 14.45 -1.45 -4.74
CA PHE A 635 14.27 -0.15 -5.41
C PHE A 635 14.03 -0.26 -6.93
N SER A 636 13.37 0.76 -7.50
CA SER A 636 13.08 0.86 -8.94
C SER A 636 14.22 1.52 -9.72
N TYR A 637 14.46 1.04 -10.94
CA TYR A 637 15.41 1.62 -11.91
C TYR A 637 14.73 2.53 -12.94
N THR A 638 13.41 2.67 -12.83
CA THR A 638 12.57 3.50 -13.69
C THR A 638 11.79 4.51 -12.83
N GLY A 639 11.68 5.76 -13.31
CA GLY A 639 10.94 6.84 -12.64
C GLY A 639 11.81 7.98 -12.07
N LYS A 640 11.14 9.06 -11.61
CA LYS A 640 11.75 10.36 -11.23
C LYS A 640 12.72 10.31 -10.04
N SER A 641 12.69 9.25 -9.24
CA SER A 641 13.55 9.06 -8.05
C SER A 641 14.44 7.80 -8.14
N SER A 642 14.69 7.30 -9.35
CA SER A 642 15.51 6.11 -9.60
C SER A 642 16.96 6.46 -9.94
N ILE A 643 17.89 5.55 -9.65
CA ILE A 643 19.29 5.67 -10.09
C ILE A 643 19.42 5.51 -11.62
N GLY A 644 18.48 4.82 -12.27
CA GLY A 644 18.51 4.52 -13.70
C GLY A 644 19.41 3.33 -14.05
N ILE A 645 18.94 2.49 -14.99
CA ILE A 645 19.67 1.28 -15.46
C ILE A 645 21.08 1.64 -15.95
N LYS A 646 21.22 2.70 -16.76
CA LYS A 646 22.51 3.11 -17.32
C LYS A 646 23.55 3.44 -16.26
N LYS A 647 23.17 4.16 -15.20
CA LYS A 647 24.09 4.48 -14.10
C LYS A 647 24.52 3.22 -13.36
N VAL A 648 23.60 2.29 -13.14
CA VAL A 648 23.90 1.02 -12.46
C VAL A 648 24.86 0.18 -13.28
N LEU A 649 24.67 0.10 -14.60
CA LEU A 649 25.63 -0.57 -15.47
C LEU A 649 27.02 0.09 -15.40
N ASN A 650 27.09 1.42 -15.39
CA ASN A 650 28.37 2.14 -15.22
C ASN A 650 29.04 1.77 -13.89
N ILE A 651 28.26 1.69 -12.81
CA ILE A 651 28.72 1.33 -11.47
C ILE A 651 29.26 -0.10 -11.44
N LEU A 652 28.53 -1.06 -12.01
CA LEU A 652 28.93 -2.46 -12.05
C LEU A 652 30.16 -2.69 -12.96
N GLN A 653 30.21 -2.03 -14.11
CA GLN A 653 31.36 -2.03 -15.00
C GLN A 653 32.60 -1.49 -14.30
N GLN A 654 32.49 -0.31 -13.67
CA GLN A 654 33.61 0.30 -12.94
C GLN A 654 34.07 -0.59 -11.78
N ALA A 655 33.15 -1.22 -11.06
CA ALA A 655 33.52 -2.17 -10.01
C ALA A 655 34.34 -3.36 -10.54
N ARG A 656 34.03 -3.87 -11.74
CA ARG A 656 34.84 -4.91 -12.39
C ARG A 656 36.21 -4.41 -12.84
N VAL A 657 36.28 -3.21 -13.40
CA VAL A 657 37.57 -2.56 -13.74
C VAL A 657 38.45 -2.45 -12.50
N THR A 658 37.93 -1.87 -11.41
CA THR A 658 38.70 -1.61 -10.19
C THR A 658 39.02 -2.88 -9.41
N LYS A 659 38.07 -3.81 -9.24
CA LYS A 659 38.27 -5.01 -8.39
C LYS A 659 38.83 -6.22 -9.12
N ARG A 660 38.72 -6.28 -10.44
CA ARG A 660 39.15 -7.44 -11.25
C ARG A 660 40.14 -7.08 -12.35
N GLY A 661 40.44 -5.80 -12.55
CA GLY A 661 41.39 -5.35 -13.58
C GLY A 661 40.89 -5.58 -15.00
N GLU A 662 39.57 -5.69 -15.19
CA GLU A 662 38.98 -6.00 -16.49
C GLU A 662 38.89 -4.76 -17.38
N THR A 663 38.95 -4.96 -18.69
CA THR A 663 38.84 -3.91 -19.70
C THR A 663 37.59 -4.12 -20.55
N PHE A 664 36.89 -3.02 -20.84
CA PHE A 664 35.62 -3.03 -21.55
C PHE A 664 35.68 -2.07 -22.74
N GLY A 665 35.04 -2.41 -23.85
CA GLY A 665 34.91 -1.53 -25.02
C GLY A 665 33.92 -0.38 -24.77
N VAL A 666 33.80 0.55 -25.72
CA VAL A 666 32.85 1.68 -25.59
C VAL A 666 31.38 1.20 -25.69
N ASN A 667 31.14 0.03 -26.29
CA ASN A 667 29.81 -0.48 -26.67
C ASN A 667 29.15 -1.43 -25.65
N VAL A 668 29.73 -1.63 -24.47
CA VAL A 668 29.20 -2.57 -23.44
C VAL A 668 27.80 -2.19 -22.96
N MET A 669 27.41 -0.94 -23.18
CA MET A 669 26.10 -0.37 -22.86
C MET A 669 25.07 -0.49 -23.99
N GLU A 670 25.40 -1.14 -25.10
CA GLU A 670 24.46 -1.38 -26.19
C GLU A 670 23.42 -2.44 -25.77
N GLN A 671 22.14 -2.08 -25.83
CA GLN A 671 21.03 -2.97 -25.49
C GLN A 671 20.97 -4.15 -26.48
N HIS A 672 20.68 -5.35 -25.98
CA HIS A 672 20.50 -6.53 -26.82
C HIS A 672 19.22 -6.41 -27.67
N VAL A 673 19.31 -6.63 -28.98
CA VAL A 673 18.14 -6.60 -29.89
C VAL A 673 17.56 -7.99 -29.99
N ILE A 674 16.30 -8.15 -29.57
CA ILE A 674 15.53 -9.37 -29.80
C ILE A 674 14.83 -9.21 -31.16
N ASN A 675 15.10 -10.15 -32.06
CA ASN A 675 14.49 -10.21 -33.39
C ASN A 675 13.60 -11.45 -33.45
N ASP A 676 12.35 -11.29 -33.03
CA ASP A 676 11.33 -12.30 -33.27
C ASP A 676 10.69 -12.02 -34.65
N GLU A 677 10.13 -13.02 -35.33
CA GLU A 677 9.66 -12.93 -36.73
C GLU A 677 8.63 -11.80 -36.98
N ILE A 678 8.11 -11.20 -35.91
CA ILE A 678 7.02 -10.23 -35.91
C ILE A 678 7.45 -8.82 -35.42
N THR A 679 8.51 -8.66 -34.61
CA THR A 679 8.98 -7.32 -34.13
C THR A 679 10.46 -7.27 -33.72
N ARG A 680 11.13 -6.13 -33.96
CA ARG A 680 12.45 -5.78 -33.37
C ARG A 680 12.24 -4.93 -32.13
N ARG A 681 12.64 -5.43 -30.95
CA ARG A 681 12.70 -4.63 -29.72
C ARG A 681 14.06 -4.72 -29.04
N ARG A 682 14.39 -3.73 -28.21
CA ARG A 682 15.60 -3.72 -27.38
C ARG A 682 15.26 -4.28 -26.00
N ALA A 683 16.07 -5.22 -25.50
CA ALA A 683 15.94 -5.86 -24.21
C ALA A 683 17.00 -5.35 -23.23
N ASP A 684 16.67 -5.31 -21.94
CA ASP A 684 17.56 -4.88 -20.87
C ASP A 684 18.47 -6.04 -20.40
N ILE A 685 19.15 -6.67 -21.37
CA ILE A 685 20.07 -7.80 -21.20
C ILE A 685 21.46 -7.37 -21.65
N TYR A 686 22.47 -7.56 -20.77
CA TYR A 686 23.85 -7.11 -20.96
C TYR A 686 24.83 -8.27 -20.70
N PRO A 687 25.04 -9.17 -21.69
CA PRO A 687 25.85 -10.38 -21.52
C PRO A 687 27.31 -10.11 -21.15
N GLU A 688 27.91 -9.05 -21.68
CA GLU A 688 29.30 -8.66 -21.39
C GLU A 688 29.52 -8.31 -19.91
N LEU A 689 28.50 -7.72 -19.27
CA LEU A 689 28.48 -7.43 -17.84
C LEU A 689 27.88 -8.57 -17.02
N ASN A 690 27.38 -9.65 -17.63
CA ASN A 690 26.72 -10.75 -16.94
C ASN A 690 25.47 -10.27 -16.15
N VAL A 691 24.73 -9.30 -16.69
CA VAL A 691 23.61 -8.65 -16.00
C VAL A 691 22.37 -8.64 -16.88
N CYS A 692 21.20 -8.84 -16.27
CA CYS A 692 19.90 -8.64 -16.89
C CYS A 692 18.95 -7.96 -15.90
N PHE A 693 18.11 -7.05 -16.38
CA PHE A 693 17.03 -6.44 -15.60
C PHE A 693 15.68 -7.00 -16.05
N LEU A 694 15.08 -7.85 -15.23
CA LEU A 694 13.79 -8.46 -15.50
C LEU A 694 12.68 -7.56 -14.91
N SER A 695 12.01 -6.78 -15.76
CA SER A 695 10.97 -5.83 -15.31
C SER A 695 9.74 -5.75 -16.22
N GLY A 696 8.61 -5.37 -15.62
CA GLY A 696 7.44 -4.84 -16.32
C GLY A 696 6.77 -5.77 -17.35
N GLU A 697 6.53 -5.22 -18.53
CA GLU A 697 5.74 -5.81 -19.61
C GLU A 697 6.47 -6.87 -20.44
N TYR A 698 7.81 -6.91 -20.43
CA TYR A 698 8.61 -7.86 -21.23
C TYR A 698 9.31 -8.96 -20.41
N PHE A 699 8.99 -9.05 -19.11
CA PHE A 699 9.64 -9.96 -18.16
C PHE A 699 9.82 -11.42 -18.65
N LYS A 700 8.79 -12.01 -19.27
CA LYS A 700 8.81 -13.42 -19.71
C LYS A 700 9.76 -13.60 -20.89
N ASP A 701 9.61 -12.76 -21.91
CA ASP A 701 10.41 -12.80 -23.13
C ASP A 701 11.90 -12.53 -22.84
N ASP A 702 12.20 -11.60 -21.93
CA ASP A 702 13.57 -11.32 -21.49
C ASP A 702 14.16 -12.52 -20.72
N LEU A 703 13.36 -13.18 -19.88
CA LEU A 703 13.80 -14.39 -19.18
C LEU A 703 14.07 -15.54 -20.19
N GLU A 704 13.17 -15.80 -21.13
CA GLU A 704 13.36 -16.83 -22.17
C GLU A 704 14.63 -16.55 -23.01
N THR A 705 14.92 -15.27 -23.27
CA THR A 705 16.17 -14.86 -23.94
C THR A 705 17.39 -15.17 -23.09
N VAL A 706 17.34 -14.90 -21.78
CA VAL A 706 18.41 -15.28 -20.85
C VAL A 706 18.58 -16.81 -20.81
N GLU A 707 17.50 -17.58 -20.78
CA GLU A 707 17.55 -19.06 -20.82
C GLU A 707 18.27 -19.54 -22.07
N LYS A 708 17.92 -18.99 -23.23
CA LYS A 708 18.55 -19.30 -24.52
C LYS A 708 20.04 -18.96 -24.52
N LEU A 709 20.42 -17.77 -24.05
CA LEU A 709 21.82 -17.35 -23.98
C LEU A 709 22.65 -18.25 -23.06
N LEU A 710 22.11 -18.65 -21.91
CA LEU A 710 22.78 -19.56 -20.98
C LEU A 710 23.00 -20.96 -21.56
N ALA A 711 22.08 -21.41 -22.41
CA ALA A 711 22.15 -22.68 -23.12
C ALA A 711 23.16 -22.66 -24.28
N GLU A 712 23.16 -21.60 -25.08
CA GLU A 712 24.03 -21.44 -26.26
C GLU A 712 25.49 -21.14 -25.90
N GLN A 713 25.75 -20.52 -24.74
CA GLN A 713 27.09 -20.09 -24.32
C GLN A 713 27.53 -20.76 -23.01
N PRO A 714 28.14 -21.96 -23.02
CA PRO A 714 28.51 -22.73 -21.83
C PRO A 714 29.44 -22.03 -20.80
N GLY A 715 30.04 -20.88 -21.13
CA GLY A 715 30.84 -20.06 -20.20
C GLY A 715 30.10 -18.87 -19.58
N LEU A 716 28.94 -18.47 -20.13
CA LEU A 716 28.21 -17.27 -19.74
C LEU A 716 27.52 -17.40 -18.37
N LYS A 717 27.60 -16.36 -17.55
CA LYS A 717 26.85 -16.25 -16.29
C LYS A 717 25.85 -15.12 -16.35
N MET A 718 24.77 -15.21 -15.58
CA MET A 718 23.80 -14.11 -15.51
C MET A 718 23.39 -13.78 -14.08
N PHE A 719 23.53 -12.51 -13.71
CA PHE A 719 23.01 -11.92 -12.49
C PHE A 719 21.73 -11.16 -12.84
N CYS A 720 20.58 -11.75 -12.48
CA CYS A 720 19.27 -11.26 -12.88
C CYS A 720 18.66 -10.43 -11.77
N PHE A 721 18.50 -9.14 -12.04
CA PHE A 721 17.82 -8.18 -11.21
C PHE A 721 16.30 -8.29 -11.40
N VAL A 722 15.56 -8.47 -10.30
CA VAL A 722 14.11 -8.71 -10.32
C VAL A 722 13.40 -7.74 -9.37
N CYS A 723 12.45 -6.96 -9.89
CA CYS A 723 11.55 -6.18 -9.05
C CYS A 723 10.51 -7.08 -8.39
N TYR A 724 10.22 -6.90 -7.09
CA TYR A 724 9.17 -7.67 -6.40
C TYR A 724 7.84 -7.70 -7.18
N GLN A 725 7.37 -6.56 -7.68
CA GLN A 725 6.13 -6.47 -8.47
C GLN A 725 6.12 -7.34 -9.75
N SER A 726 7.26 -7.47 -10.44
CA SER A 726 7.40 -8.26 -11.68
C SER A 726 7.82 -9.70 -11.41
N GLY A 727 8.56 -9.93 -10.34
CA GLY A 727 8.86 -11.25 -9.78
C GLY A 727 7.59 -11.96 -9.32
N ALA A 728 6.43 -11.31 -9.21
CA ALA A 728 5.13 -11.94 -9.00
C ALA A 728 4.49 -12.54 -10.27
N VAL A 729 5.11 -12.51 -11.45
CA VAL A 729 4.54 -13.16 -12.65
C VAL A 729 4.83 -14.67 -12.59
N GLY A 730 3.85 -15.53 -12.91
CA GLY A 730 3.87 -17.01 -12.75
C GLY A 730 4.97 -17.81 -13.48
N VAL A 731 6.09 -17.20 -13.85
CA VAL A 731 7.15 -17.79 -14.67
C VAL A 731 8.07 -18.71 -13.86
N ASN A 732 8.58 -19.75 -14.50
CA ASN A 732 9.58 -20.66 -13.95
C ASN A 732 10.98 -20.04 -14.11
N TYR A 733 11.81 -20.03 -13.05
CA TYR A 733 13.23 -19.64 -13.17
C TYR A 733 14.08 -20.88 -13.40
N LEU A 734 14.12 -21.32 -14.65
CA LEU A 734 14.86 -22.50 -15.09
C LEU A 734 15.79 -22.09 -16.22
N PHE A 735 16.78 -22.92 -16.56
CA PHE A 735 17.60 -22.70 -17.76
C PHE A 735 18.11 -24.03 -18.32
N ASP A 736 18.32 -24.08 -19.63
CA ASP A 736 18.92 -25.24 -20.29
C ASP A 736 20.45 -25.22 -20.17
N THR A 737 21.05 -26.41 -20.14
CA THR A 737 22.50 -26.58 -20.04
C THR A 737 22.96 -27.80 -20.83
N ASP A 738 24.22 -27.80 -21.27
CA ASP A 738 24.82 -28.95 -21.91
C ASP A 738 25.01 -30.14 -20.94
N ALA A 739 25.07 -31.35 -21.50
CA ALA A 739 25.18 -32.59 -20.72
C ALA A 739 26.46 -32.67 -19.86
N LYS A 740 27.55 -31.98 -20.26
CA LYS A 740 28.81 -31.95 -19.52
C LYS A 740 28.68 -31.08 -18.27
N TYR A 741 28.03 -29.92 -18.38
CA TYR A 741 27.70 -29.09 -17.23
C TYR A 741 26.81 -29.87 -16.25
N ARG A 742 25.69 -30.44 -16.73
CA ARG A 742 24.74 -31.18 -15.89
C ARG A 742 25.40 -32.31 -15.10
N LYS A 743 26.21 -33.15 -15.77
CA LYS A 743 26.94 -34.25 -15.12
C LYS A 743 27.94 -33.77 -14.06
N LYS A 744 28.57 -32.61 -14.28
CA LYS A 744 29.62 -32.10 -13.39
C LYS A 744 29.07 -31.27 -12.23
N HIS A 745 28.01 -30.50 -12.45
CA HIS A 745 27.58 -29.43 -11.53
C HIS A 745 26.17 -29.62 -10.97
N CYS A 746 25.37 -30.56 -11.48
CA CYS A 746 24.00 -30.76 -11.02
C CYS A 746 23.80 -32.08 -10.25
N LEU A 747 22.67 -32.15 -9.55
CA LEU A 747 22.10 -33.28 -8.83
C LEU A 747 20.68 -33.50 -9.36
N GLU A 748 20.24 -34.75 -9.36
CA GLU A 748 18.88 -35.12 -9.76
C GLU A 748 18.11 -35.64 -8.56
N ALA A 749 16.85 -35.24 -8.44
CA ALA A 749 15.98 -35.65 -7.36
C ALA A 749 15.61 -37.14 -7.45
N PRO A 750 15.29 -37.81 -6.34
CA PRO A 750 14.87 -39.22 -6.35
C PRO A 750 13.63 -39.50 -7.22
N ASN A 751 12.62 -38.64 -7.20
CA ASN A 751 11.42 -38.79 -8.03
C ASN A 751 11.58 -38.12 -9.41
N THR A 752 12.08 -38.88 -10.39
CA THR A 752 12.18 -38.45 -11.79
C THR A 752 11.10 -39.02 -12.71
N LYS A 753 10.26 -39.95 -12.23
CA LYS A 753 9.27 -40.66 -13.06
C LYS A 753 8.06 -39.80 -13.40
N ASP A 754 7.58 -38.99 -12.46
CA ASP A 754 6.37 -38.17 -12.62
C ASP A 754 6.64 -36.79 -13.24
N ARG A 755 7.91 -36.34 -13.22
CA ARG A 755 8.32 -35.02 -13.72
C ARG A 755 9.64 -35.08 -14.48
N LYS A 756 9.55 -34.96 -15.79
CA LYS A 756 10.69 -34.92 -16.72
C LYS A 756 10.97 -33.49 -17.22
N ASP A 757 11.14 -32.52 -16.32
CA ASP A 757 11.75 -31.25 -16.74
C ASP A 757 13.27 -31.44 -16.74
N THR A 758 13.90 -31.23 -17.88
CA THR A 758 15.34 -31.44 -18.07
C THR A 758 16.15 -30.18 -17.78
N ARG A 759 15.50 -29.04 -17.55
CA ARG A 759 16.13 -27.76 -17.26
C ARG A 759 16.60 -27.69 -15.81
N CYS A 760 17.66 -26.92 -15.59
CA CYS A 760 18.26 -26.69 -14.29
C CYS A 760 17.56 -25.54 -13.55
N ASN A 761 17.43 -25.65 -12.24
CA ASN A 761 17.03 -24.51 -11.40
C ASN A 761 18.15 -23.45 -11.32
N PHE A 762 17.78 -22.17 -11.16
CA PHE A 762 18.73 -21.12 -10.79
C PHE A 762 19.48 -21.48 -9.49
N ASP A 763 20.77 -21.14 -9.42
CA ASP A 763 21.66 -21.56 -8.33
C ASP A 763 21.91 -20.50 -7.26
N GLY A 764 21.31 -19.31 -7.39
CA GLY A 764 21.34 -18.32 -6.33
C GLY A 764 20.11 -17.45 -6.25
N ILE A 765 19.77 -17.06 -5.02
CA ILE A 765 18.70 -16.11 -4.74
C ILE A 765 19.10 -15.18 -3.60
N ILE A 766 18.86 -13.90 -3.81
CA ILE A 766 19.10 -12.84 -2.83
C ILE A 766 17.78 -12.10 -2.63
N MET A 767 17.36 -11.94 -1.38
CA MET A 767 16.07 -11.32 -1.03
C MET A 767 16.23 -10.29 0.08
N ASP A 768 15.54 -9.17 -0.09
CA ASP A 768 15.48 -8.07 0.88
C ASP A 768 14.04 -7.73 1.29
N LYS A 769 13.83 -6.87 2.29
CA LYS A 769 12.48 -6.47 2.69
C LYS A 769 11.69 -5.89 1.50
N PRO A 770 10.51 -6.44 1.17
CA PRO A 770 9.67 -5.88 0.13
C PRO A 770 9.17 -4.49 0.56
N THR A 771 9.24 -3.52 -0.35
CA THR A 771 8.89 -2.11 -0.09
C THR A 771 7.44 -1.77 -0.44
N ASN A 772 6.72 -2.70 -1.06
CA ASN A 772 5.38 -2.54 -1.62
C ASN A 772 4.28 -3.23 -0.77
N PHE A 773 4.41 -3.28 0.55
CA PHE A 773 3.39 -3.89 1.42
C PHE A 773 2.03 -3.21 1.32
N ILE A 774 2.02 -1.88 1.28
CA ILE A 774 0.87 -1.15 0.77
C ILE A 774 1.37 -0.46 -0.49
N PRO A 775 1.28 -1.12 -1.66
CA PRO A 775 1.73 -0.55 -2.94
C PRO A 775 1.04 0.79 -3.27
N LEU A 776 0.02 1.13 -2.49
CA LEU A 776 -0.98 2.14 -2.72
C LEU A 776 -0.86 3.34 -1.77
N LEU A 777 0.17 3.37 -0.91
CA LEU A 777 0.60 4.58 -0.18
C LEU A 777 1.36 5.53 -1.11
N ASP A 778 0.74 5.86 -2.24
CA ASP A 778 1.09 6.98 -3.09
C ASP A 778 0.08 8.10 -2.79
N VAL A 779 0.53 9.34 -2.70
CA VAL A 779 -0.31 10.52 -2.48
C VAL A 779 -1.37 10.64 -3.59
N ASP A 780 -1.02 10.14 -4.79
CA ASP A 780 -1.91 10.11 -5.92
C ASP A 780 -3.04 9.08 -5.77
N ASP A 781 -2.89 8.02 -4.96
CA ASP A 781 -3.82 6.89 -4.80
C ASP A 781 -4.24 6.61 -3.33
N TYR A 782 -4.23 7.66 -2.49
CA TYR A 782 -4.56 7.65 -1.05
C TYR A 782 -5.79 6.83 -0.63
N LEU A 783 -6.80 6.69 -1.50
CA LEU A 783 -8.03 5.92 -1.24
C LEU A 783 -7.76 4.46 -1.03
N LYS A 784 -6.94 3.89 -1.91
CA LYS A 784 -6.54 2.49 -1.82
C LYS A 784 -5.72 2.24 -0.56
N ALA A 785 -4.90 3.20 -0.13
CA ALA A 785 -4.24 3.15 1.16
C ALA A 785 -5.23 3.20 2.33
N CYS A 786 -6.23 4.08 2.29
CA CYS A 786 -7.26 4.15 3.33
C CYS A 786 -8.05 2.85 3.44
N ILE A 787 -8.44 2.24 2.32
CA ILE A 787 -9.09 0.91 2.27
C ILE A 787 -8.18 -0.16 2.88
N SER A 788 -6.88 -0.16 2.53
CA SER A 788 -5.92 -1.11 3.09
C SER A 788 -5.76 -0.95 4.61
N LEU A 789 -5.74 0.29 5.12
CA LEU A 789 -5.71 0.57 6.56
C LEU A 789 -6.99 0.14 7.26
N SER A 790 -8.16 0.30 6.62
CA SER A 790 -9.44 -0.19 7.12
C SER A 790 -9.44 -1.71 7.28
N ILE A 791 -9.00 -2.46 6.25
CA ILE A 791 -8.84 -3.92 6.30
C ILE A 791 -7.94 -4.34 7.48
N LEU A 792 -6.79 -3.69 7.66
CA LEU A 792 -5.90 -4.01 8.78
C LEU A 792 -6.52 -3.69 10.15
N GLY A 793 -7.36 -2.66 10.23
CA GLY A 793 -8.14 -2.36 11.43
C GLY A 793 -9.16 -3.43 11.77
N THR A 794 -9.88 -3.93 10.76
CA THR A 794 -10.92 -4.96 10.94
C THR A 794 -10.36 -6.30 11.44
N ASP A 795 -9.15 -6.67 11.00
CA ASP A 795 -8.47 -7.91 11.45
C ASP A 795 -7.64 -7.70 12.73
N ASN A 796 -7.83 -6.57 13.44
CA ASN A 796 -7.07 -6.20 14.65
C ASN A 796 -5.53 -6.15 14.45
N GLN A 797 -5.05 -5.96 13.21
CA GLN A 797 -3.64 -5.80 12.87
C GLN A 797 -3.13 -4.37 13.13
N LEU A 798 -4.05 -3.39 13.15
CA LEU A 798 -3.82 -2.04 13.65
C LEU A 798 -4.86 -1.68 14.71
N VAL A 799 -4.43 -0.97 15.76
CA VAL A 799 -5.35 -0.40 16.73
C VAL A 799 -6.21 0.66 16.05
N LEU A 800 -7.51 0.69 16.33
CA LEU A 800 -8.47 1.61 15.71
C LEU A 800 -8.02 3.08 15.73
N LYS A 801 -7.39 3.52 16.83
CA LYS A 801 -6.87 4.89 16.93
C LYS A 801 -5.73 5.15 15.93
N GLU A 802 -4.76 4.25 15.85
CA GLU A 802 -3.61 4.37 14.94
C GLU A 802 -4.06 4.33 13.48
N LYS A 803 -5.00 3.43 13.16
CA LYS A 803 -5.67 3.37 11.86
C LYS A 803 -6.24 4.74 11.46
N SER A 804 -7.08 5.32 12.32
CA SER A 804 -7.72 6.61 12.06
C SER A 804 -6.71 7.76 11.95
N ASP A 805 -5.67 7.77 12.79
CA ASP A 805 -4.62 8.79 12.74
C ASP A 805 -3.82 8.70 11.44
N PHE A 806 -3.47 7.49 10.97
CA PHE A 806 -2.77 7.28 9.70
C PHE A 806 -3.63 7.69 8.50
N GLN A 807 -4.91 7.31 8.49
CA GLN A 807 -5.84 7.74 7.43
C GLN A 807 -5.94 9.27 7.37
N ARG A 808 -6.05 9.95 8.52
CA ARG A 808 -6.08 11.42 8.59
C ARG A 808 -4.79 12.06 8.08
N ASP A 809 -3.63 11.54 8.48
CA ASP A 809 -2.34 12.06 8.05
C ASP A 809 -2.13 11.91 6.53
N LEU A 810 -2.60 10.81 5.93
CA LEU A 810 -2.60 10.63 4.47
C LEU A 810 -3.53 11.61 3.76
N LEU A 811 -4.74 11.84 4.30
CA LEU A 811 -5.68 12.83 3.76
C LEU A 811 -5.12 14.25 3.86
N ARG A 812 -4.50 14.62 4.99
CA ARG A 812 -3.78 15.89 5.17
C ARG A 812 -2.68 16.06 4.13
N ARG A 813 -1.89 15.01 3.90
CA ARG A 813 -0.82 15.05 2.89
C ARG A 813 -1.34 15.33 1.49
N ARG A 814 -2.47 14.72 1.11
CA ARG A 814 -3.12 15.02 -0.16
C ARG A 814 -3.63 16.46 -0.20
N HIS A 815 -4.28 16.90 0.86
CA HIS A 815 -4.86 18.25 0.97
C HIS A 815 -3.79 19.35 0.84
N HIS A 816 -2.63 19.21 1.51
CA HIS A 816 -1.58 20.23 1.54
C HIS A 816 -0.44 19.99 0.52
N ARG A 817 -0.69 19.30 -0.60
CA ARG A 817 0.35 19.09 -1.63
C ARG A 817 0.75 20.40 -2.36
N ILE A 818 0.14 21.53 -2.01
CA ILE A 818 0.48 22.88 -2.47
C ILE A 818 0.89 23.68 -1.22
N LEU A 819 2.08 24.30 -1.26
CA LEU A 819 2.78 25.14 -0.25
C LEU A 819 3.95 24.44 0.49
N ASP A 820 5.15 25.02 0.32
CA ASP A 820 6.46 24.36 0.32
C ASP A 820 7.07 23.92 1.67
N ASP A 821 6.48 24.26 2.83
CA ASP A 821 7.02 23.82 4.15
C ASP A 821 6.25 22.66 4.79
N LEU A 822 4.92 22.65 4.65
CA LEU A 822 4.07 21.60 5.24
C LEU A 822 4.19 20.28 4.47
N ALA A 823 4.53 20.35 3.18
CA ALA A 823 4.80 19.20 2.33
C ALA A 823 5.95 18.33 2.86
N GLU A 824 7.04 18.93 3.39
CA GLU A 824 8.16 18.15 3.95
C GLU A 824 7.77 17.46 5.26
N VAL A 825 7.02 18.13 6.14
CA VAL A 825 6.52 17.56 7.40
C VAL A 825 5.59 16.38 7.14
N LEU A 826 4.64 16.55 6.21
CA LEU A 826 3.71 15.48 5.82
C LEU A 826 4.43 14.36 5.07
N LYS A 827 5.53 14.66 4.36
CA LYS A 827 6.41 13.64 3.78
C LYS A 827 7.09 12.79 4.83
N ARG A 828 7.66 13.41 5.87
CA ARG A 828 8.23 12.69 7.01
C ARG A 828 7.17 11.83 7.72
N ARG A 829 5.93 12.33 7.82
CA ARG A 829 4.83 11.58 8.43
C ARG A 829 4.46 10.33 7.64
N GLU A 830 4.37 10.40 6.31
CA GLU A 830 4.16 9.20 5.48
C GLU A 830 5.29 8.18 5.66
N ILE A 831 6.54 8.62 5.77
CA ILE A 831 7.68 7.74 6.04
C ILE A 831 7.49 7.04 7.40
N GLN A 832 7.04 7.76 8.43
CA GLN A 832 6.72 7.18 9.74
C GLN A 832 5.57 6.16 9.67
N ILE A 833 4.51 6.46 8.91
CA ILE A 833 3.40 5.52 8.69
C ILE A 833 3.92 4.26 8.01
N LYS A 834 4.72 4.39 6.94
CA LYS A 834 5.36 3.26 6.26
C LYS A 834 6.22 2.44 7.21
N ALA A 835 6.97 3.09 8.11
CA ALA A 835 7.78 2.40 9.12
C ALA A 835 6.91 1.64 10.15
N ALA A 836 5.84 2.25 10.66
CA ALA A 836 4.91 1.61 11.60
C ALA A 836 4.16 0.44 10.96
N LEU A 837 3.78 0.54 9.69
CA LEU A 837 3.15 -0.58 8.98
C LEU A 837 4.10 -1.76 8.80
N LYS A 838 5.40 -1.49 8.64
CA LYS A 838 6.44 -2.52 8.56
C LYS A 838 6.72 -3.23 9.90
N SER A 839 6.10 -2.82 11.00
CA SER A 839 6.17 -3.53 12.29
C SER A 839 4.89 -4.29 12.62
N THR A 840 3.94 -4.40 11.68
CA THR A 840 2.69 -5.15 11.90
C THR A 840 2.86 -6.63 11.56
N PRO A 841 2.14 -7.55 12.24
CA PRO A 841 2.19 -8.98 11.90
C PRO A 841 1.74 -9.27 10.46
N ALA A 842 0.85 -8.44 9.91
CA ALA A 842 0.45 -8.51 8.50
C ALA A 842 1.62 -8.26 7.53
N TYR A 843 2.57 -7.38 7.88
CA TYR A 843 3.79 -7.18 7.10
C TYR A 843 4.76 -8.35 7.22
N ASP A 844 4.89 -8.92 8.42
CA ASP A 844 5.73 -10.10 8.62
C ASP A 844 5.21 -11.30 7.80
N ALA A 845 3.89 -11.53 7.83
CA ALA A 845 3.22 -12.52 7.00
C ALA A 845 3.40 -12.23 5.50
N PHE A 846 3.42 -10.96 5.08
CA PHE A 846 3.70 -10.55 3.71
C PHE A 846 5.16 -10.83 3.29
N CYS A 847 6.14 -10.58 4.16
CA CYS A 847 7.54 -10.91 3.91
C CYS A 847 7.73 -12.43 3.77
N LEU A 848 7.10 -13.21 4.66
CA LEU A 848 7.11 -14.66 4.59
C LEU A 848 6.43 -15.17 3.32
N LYS A 849 5.28 -14.60 2.93
CA LYS A 849 4.60 -14.90 1.66
C LYS A 849 5.57 -14.77 0.47
N TRP A 850 6.31 -13.67 0.41
CA TRP A 850 7.31 -13.44 -0.64
C TRP A 850 8.45 -14.45 -0.60
N ALA A 851 9.01 -14.73 0.57
CA ALA A 851 10.09 -15.70 0.74
C ALA A 851 9.67 -17.11 0.27
N VAL A 852 8.49 -17.57 0.71
CA VAL A 852 7.91 -18.87 0.32
C VAL A 852 7.75 -18.97 -1.19
N GLN A 853 7.20 -17.92 -1.81
CA GLN A 853 7.03 -17.88 -3.26
C GLN A 853 8.36 -17.87 -4.01
N ALA A 854 9.33 -17.08 -3.56
CA ALA A 854 10.61 -16.89 -4.25
C ALA A 854 11.50 -18.14 -4.14
N LEU A 855 11.68 -18.70 -2.93
CA LEU A 855 12.43 -19.94 -2.70
C LEU A 855 11.79 -21.13 -3.40
N GLY A 856 10.46 -21.19 -3.41
CA GLY A 856 9.73 -22.24 -4.12
C GLY A 856 9.88 -22.18 -5.65
N ARG A 857 10.35 -21.07 -6.24
CA ARG A 857 10.54 -20.98 -7.70
C ARG A 857 11.89 -21.50 -8.17
N ILE A 858 12.92 -21.43 -7.34
CA ILE A 858 14.25 -22.01 -7.64
C ILE A 858 14.33 -23.49 -7.25
N THR A 859 13.18 -24.13 -6.99
CA THR A 859 13.05 -25.54 -6.61
C THR A 859 11.98 -26.26 -7.43
N ARG A 860 11.62 -25.73 -8.61
CA ARG A 860 10.51 -26.27 -9.45
C ARG A 860 10.92 -27.48 -10.28
N SER A 861 12.18 -27.57 -10.71
CA SER A 861 12.72 -28.71 -11.46
C SER A 861 13.29 -29.79 -10.52
N THR A 862 13.38 -31.03 -11.01
CA THR A 862 14.08 -32.14 -10.34
C THR A 862 15.60 -32.07 -10.51
N VAL A 863 16.11 -31.13 -11.31
CA VAL A 863 17.55 -30.92 -11.56
C VAL A 863 18.03 -29.69 -10.79
N PHE A 864 18.88 -29.91 -9.79
CA PHE A 864 19.41 -28.87 -8.91
C PHE A 864 20.90 -28.69 -9.14
N ASN A 865 21.42 -27.48 -8.96
CA ASN A 865 22.86 -27.30 -8.86
C ASN A 865 23.36 -27.88 -7.52
N LYS A 866 24.57 -28.45 -7.52
CA LYS A 866 25.19 -29.05 -6.33
C LYS A 866 25.26 -28.10 -5.14
N THR A 867 25.37 -26.80 -5.43
CA THR A 867 25.32 -25.73 -4.44
C THR A 867 24.21 -24.75 -4.82
N ILE A 868 23.41 -24.34 -3.83
CA ILE A 868 22.46 -23.23 -3.94
C ILE A 868 22.91 -22.13 -3.00
N HIS A 869 22.99 -20.90 -3.50
CA HIS A 869 23.34 -19.73 -2.71
C HIS A 869 22.07 -18.98 -2.29
N VAL A 870 21.89 -18.77 -0.99
CA VAL A 870 20.76 -18.02 -0.45
C VAL A 870 21.28 -16.87 0.40
N ALA A 871 20.91 -15.65 0.07
CA ALA A 871 21.20 -14.48 0.90
C ALA A 871 19.91 -13.74 1.26
N ILE A 872 19.74 -13.42 2.54
CA ILE A 872 18.53 -12.75 3.05
C ILE A 872 18.94 -11.58 3.94
N GLY A 873 18.32 -10.41 3.75
CA GLY A 873 18.49 -9.27 4.65
C GLY A 873 18.02 -9.63 6.07
N LYS A 874 18.78 -9.27 7.12
CA LYS A 874 18.46 -9.63 8.51
C LYS A 874 17.04 -9.25 8.93
N ASP A 875 16.57 -8.14 8.40
CA ASP A 875 15.27 -7.59 8.67
C ASP A 875 14.15 -8.43 8.05
N MET A 876 14.33 -8.90 6.81
CA MET A 876 13.42 -9.88 6.19
C MET A 876 13.47 -11.23 6.91
N ALA A 877 14.66 -11.68 7.31
CA ALA A 877 14.84 -12.91 8.07
C ALA A 877 14.09 -12.88 9.41
N TYR A 878 14.13 -11.74 10.12
CA TYR A 878 13.37 -11.55 11.36
C TYR A 878 11.85 -11.71 11.13
N SER A 879 11.31 -11.03 10.12
CA SER A 879 9.90 -11.17 9.73
C SER A 879 9.51 -12.61 9.37
N MET A 880 10.39 -13.35 8.70
CA MET A 880 10.15 -14.76 8.34
C MET A 880 10.01 -15.68 9.57
N ILE A 881 10.73 -15.42 10.67
CA ILE A 881 10.66 -16.26 11.87
C ILE A 881 9.45 -15.95 12.74
N ILE A 882 9.08 -14.68 12.86
CA ILE A 882 7.94 -14.25 13.68
C ILE A 882 6.61 -14.62 13.03
N ALA A 883 6.53 -14.48 11.70
CA ALA A 883 5.32 -14.83 10.98
C ALA A 883 4.93 -16.30 11.19
N ARG A 884 3.61 -16.55 11.19
CA ARG A 884 3.08 -17.92 11.20
C ARG A 884 3.55 -18.64 9.94
N LYS A 885 4.29 -19.72 10.12
CA LYS A 885 4.85 -20.53 9.04
C LYS A 885 3.74 -21.26 8.28
N PRO A 886 3.91 -21.52 6.96
CA PRO A 886 2.97 -22.34 6.21
C PRO A 886 2.92 -23.75 6.78
N GLU A 887 1.74 -24.37 6.69
CA GLU A 887 1.50 -25.75 7.12
C GLU A 887 2.28 -26.79 6.31
N VAL A 888 2.62 -26.48 5.05
CA VAL A 888 3.45 -27.32 4.16
C VAL A 888 4.65 -26.51 3.65
N GLN A 889 5.85 -27.00 3.89
CA GLN A 889 7.09 -26.31 3.54
C GLN A 889 7.97 -27.15 2.59
N THR A 890 8.67 -26.46 1.70
CA THR A 890 9.70 -27.11 0.88
C THR A 890 10.96 -27.36 1.71
N GLU A 891 11.75 -28.36 1.33
CA GLU A 891 13.01 -28.68 2.04
C GLU A 891 14.00 -27.50 2.04
N LEU A 892 14.06 -26.72 0.96
CA LEU A 892 14.86 -25.49 0.92
C LEU A 892 14.37 -24.45 1.94
N LEU A 893 13.05 -24.26 2.06
CA LEU A 893 12.49 -23.33 3.04
C LEU A 893 12.80 -23.78 4.47
N LYS A 894 12.64 -25.08 4.78
CA LYS A 894 13.00 -25.65 6.08
C LYS A 894 14.47 -25.40 6.43
N HIS A 895 15.38 -25.64 5.47
CA HIS A 895 16.80 -25.36 5.65
C HIS A 895 17.08 -23.88 5.92
N VAL A 896 16.46 -22.98 5.15
CA VAL A 896 16.63 -21.53 5.32
C VAL A 896 16.11 -21.06 6.66
N LEU A 897 14.89 -21.47 7.06
CA LEU A 897 14.32 -21.10 8.37
C LEU A 897 15.19 -21.62 9.52
N LYS A 898 15.64 -22.88 9.46
CA LYS A 898 16.58 -23.43 10.43
C LYS A 898 17.88 -22.63 10.50
N SER A 899 18.43 -22.24 9.36
CA SER A 899 19.68 -21.45 9.30
C SER A 899 19.50 -20.03 9.87
N ILE A 900 18.29 -19.47 9.79
CA ILE A 900 17.95 -18.19 10.41
C ILE A 900 17.77 -18.37 11.94
N ASP A 901 17.03 -19.40 12.36
CA ASP A 901 16.78 -19.72 13.78
C ASP A 901 18.06 -20.05 14.54
N GLU A 902 19.06 -20.65 13.89
CA GLU A 902 20.37 -20.95 14.49
C GLU A 902 21.31 -19.74 14.50
N ASN A 903 20.95 -18.62 13.86
CA ASN A 903 21.83 -17.46 13.75
C ASN A 903 21.85 -16.65 15.06
N PRO A 904 23.03 -16.45 15.69
CA PRO A 904 23.14 -15.74 16.97
C PRO A 904 22.57 -14.32 16.94
N CYS A 905 22.73 -13.58 15.84
CA CYS A 905 22.23 -12.21 15.73
C CYS A 905 20.69 -12.14 15.67
N ILE A 906 20.05 -13.16 15.08
CA ILE A 906 18.60 -13.26 15.02
C ILE A 906 18.05 -13.75 16.35
N LEU A 907 18.70 -14.75 16.96
CA LEU A 907 18.38 -15.21 18.32
C LEU A 907 18.53 -14.10 19.36
N ASP A 908 19.58 -13.28 19.32
CA ASP A 908 19.75 -12.13 20.21
C ASP A 908 18.61 -11.11 20.04
N ARG A 909 18.10 -10.95 18.82
CA ARG A 909 16.97 -10.07 18.50
C ARG A 909 15.62 -10.67 18.93
N ILE A 910 15.40 -11.97 18.77
CA ILE A 910 14.17 -12.69 19.14
C ILE A 910 14.10 -12.91 20.66
N ASN A 911 15.19 -13.33 21.28
CA ASN A 911 15.30 -13.57 22.72
C ASN A 911 15.37 -12.27 23.53
N GLY A 912 15.20 -11.11 22.89
CA GLY A 912 15.06 -9.85 23.58
C GLY A 912 16.26 -9.51 24.45
N LYS A 913 17.46 -9.37 23.86
CA LYS A 913 18.45 -8.45 24.46
C LYS A 913 18.02 -6.97 24.35
N GLU A 914 16.81 -6.71 23.87
CA GLU A 914 15.93 -5.66 24.37
C GLU A 914 14.57 -6.29 24.68
N SER A 915 14.17 -6.32 25.94
CA SER A 915 12.86 -6.83 26.35
C SER A 915 11.73 -5.93 25.79
N GLU A 916 10.48 -6.40 25.68
CA GLU A 916 9.34 -5.51 25.35
C GLU A 916 9.22 -4.33 26.33
N VAL A 917 9.62 -4.56 27.59
CA VAL A 917 9.74 -3.52 28.61
C VAL A 917 10.82 -2.51 28.21
N ASP A 918 11.89 -2.95 27.53
CA ASP A 918 12.97 -2.08 27.09
C ASP A 918 12.58 -1.19 25.93
N ILE A 919 11.89 -1.76 24.94
CA ILE A 919 11.33 -1.00 23.82
C ILE A 919 10.28 0.00 24.33
N ALA A 920 9.41 -0.42 25.26
CA ALA A 920 8.41 0.46 25.87
C ALA A 920 9.04 1.60 26.67
N PHE A 921 10.12 1.31 27.40
CA PHE A 921 10.88 2.30 28.17
C PHE A 921 11.60 3.29 27.24
N LYS A 922 12.31 2.83 26.21
CA LYS A 922 12.97 3.68 25.21
C LYS A 922 11.98 4.55 24.43
N ASN A 923 10.84 3.98 24.03
CA ASN A 923 9.74 4.75 23.44
C ASN A 923 9.12 5.74 24.43
N GLY A 924 9.12 5.42 25.73
CA GLY A 924 8.78 6.34 26.81
C GLY A 924 9.74 7.53 26.86
N GLU A 925 11.05 7.27 26.88
CA GLU A 925 12.09 8.30 26.88
C GLU A 925 12.00 9.21 25.65
N HIS A 926 11.82 8.64 24.44
CA HIS A 926 11.65 9.41 23.21
C HIS A 926 10.40 10.30 23.23
N ARG A 927 9.30 9.83 23.84
CA ARG A 927 8.08 10.64 24.01
C ARG A 927 8.32 11.82 24.95
N ARG A 928 9.08 11.63 26.03
CA ARG A 928 9.44 12.69 26.98
C ARG A 928 10.32 13.75 26.32
N GLU A 929 11.37 13.31 25.62
CA GLU A 929 12.26 14.18 24.85
C GLU A 929 11.49 15.05 23.86
N ARG A 930 10.63 14.43 23.05
CA ARG A 930 9.83 15.15 22.06
C ARG A 930 8.92 16.17 22.73
N HIS A 931 8.25 15.79 23.82
CA HIS A 931 7.35 16.68 24.54
C HIS A 931 8.08 17.91 25.12
N ILE A 932 9.22 17.71 25.78
CA ILE A 932 10.03 18.81 26.32
C ILE A 932 10.59 19.67 25.19
N SER A 933 11.10 19.07 24.11
CA SER A 933 11.65 19.80 22.97
C SER A 933 10.59 20.63 22.25
N GLU A 934 9.36 20.13 22.13
CA GLU A 934 8.23 20.89 21.59
C GLU A 934 7.84 22.04 22.53
N LEU A 935 7.75 21.80 23.84
CA LEU A 935 7.46 22.85 24.82
C LEU A 935 8.51 23.96 24.82
N VAL A 936 9.79 23.58 24.82
CA VAL A 936 10.93 24.50 24.73
C VAL A 936 10.92 25.24 23.38
N GLY A 937 10.71 24.53 22.26
CA GLY A 937 10.60 25.15 20.94
C GLY A 937 9.46 26.16 20.81
N ILE A 938 8.31 25.91 21.44
CA ILE A 938 7.18 26.84 21.51
C ILE A 938 7.55 28.04 22.39
N SER A 939 8.23 27.81 23.51
CA SER A 939 8.61 28.88 24.43
C SER A 939 9.54 29.94 23.81
N PHE A 940 10.27 29.56 22.75
CA PHE A 940 11.10 30.46 21.91
C PHE A 940 10.33 31.27 20.86
N LYS A 941 9.05 30.98 20.59
CA LYS A 941 8.26 31.65 19.54
C LYS A 941 7.56 32.89 20.09
N GLY A 942 8.28 34.00 20.17
CA GLY A 942 7.71 35.33 20.40
C GLY A 942 7.09 35.57 21.79
N THR A 943 6.35 36.67 21.91
CA THR A 943 5.77 37.18 23.16
C THR A 943 4.26 36.89 23.30
N ASP A 944 3.70 36.02 22.45
CA ASP A 944 2.28 35.69 22.51
C ASP A 944 1.89 34.89 23.77
N GLU A 945 0.59 34.85 24.05
CA GLU A 945 0.03 34.22 25.25
C GLU A 945 0.36 32.71 25.32
N TYR A 946 0.45 32.03 24.18
CA TYR A 946 0.72 30.59 24.11
C TYR A 946 2.20 30.30 24.42
N ALA A 947 3.11 31.10 23.88
CA ALA A 947 4.53 31.06 24.22
C ALA A 947 4.74 31.34 25.71
N ARG A 948 4.02 32.31 26.28
CA ARG A 948 4.08 32.62 27.73
C ARG A 948 3.57 31.47 28.61
N GLN A 949 2.47 30.82 28.21
CA GLN A 949 1.98 29.63 28.92
C GLN A 949 2.99 28.47 28.85
N ALA A 950 3.64 28.26 27.70
CA ALA A 950 4.70 27.27 27.55
C ALA A 950 5.92 27.58 28.43
N ARG A 951 6.38 28.85 28.49
CA ARG A 951 7.44 29.32 29.40
C ARG A 951 7.14 28.99 30.86
N ASN A 952 5.96 29.37 31.33
CA ASN A 952 5.51 29.08 32.70
C ASN A 952 5.49 27.57 32.99
N ARG A 953 5.10 26.77 32.01
CA ARG A 953 5.07 25.30 32.15
C ARG A 953 6.46 24.71 32.25
N VAL A 954 7.41 25.15 31.42
CA VAL A 954 8.82 24.71 31.50
C VAL A 954 9.42 25.09 32.85
N HIS A 955 9.21 26.32 33.31
CA HIS A 955 9.68 26.77 34.62
C HIS A 955 9.06 25.96 35.78
N LYS A 956 7.75 25.71 35.74
CA LYS A 956 7.08 24.85 36.74
C LYS A 956 7.68 23.44 36.78
N ILE A 957 8.03 22.87 35.62
CA ILE A 957 8.69 21.56 35.55
C ILE A 957 10.07 21.62 36.19
N ARG A 958 10.91 22.61 35.83
CA ARG A 958 12.27 22.83 36.37
C ARG A 958 12.26 22.90 37.91
N GLU A 959 11.41 23.76 38.47
CA GLU A 959 11.21 23.90 39.92
C GLU A 959 10.75 22.59 40.57
N TYR A 960 9.75 21.92 39.99
CA TYR A 960 9.17 20.71 40.58
C TYR A 960 10.20 19.56 40.66
N VAL A 961 10.95 19.32 39.58
CA VAL A 961 11.97 18.24 39.57
C VAL A 961 13.16 18.58 40.47
N MET A 962 13.50 19.85 40.67
CA MET A 962 14.56 20.28 41.59
C MET A 962 14.22 20.01 43.07
N LYS A 963 12.96 20.24 43.44
CA LYS A 963 12.45 20.01 44.81
C LYS A 963 12.19 18.53 45.08
N HIS A 964 11.69 17.79 44.09
CA HIS A 964 11.23 16.42 44.28
C HIS A 964 11.82 15.43 43.27
N PRO A 965 13.13 15.15 43.29
CA PRO A 965 13.75 14.29 42.30
C PRO A 965 13.34 12.82 42.38
N GLU A 966 12.69 12.41 43.46
CA GLU A 966 12.32 11.03 43.72
C GLU A 966 11.13 10.90 44.69
N PHE A 967 10.37 9.81 44.53
CA PHE A 967 9.15 9.50 45.30
C PHE A 967 9.07 8.02 45.66
N ASP A 968 8.42 7.71 46.78
CA ASP A 968 8.19 6.33 47.23
C ASP A 968 7.00 5.70 46.48
N ASN A 969 5.92 6.46 46.25
CA ASN A 969 4.76 6.01 45.49
C ASN A 969 4.48 6.92 44.29
N ARG A 970 3.84 6.38 43.25
CA ARG A 970 3.49 7.13 42.05
C ARG A 970 2.39 8.15 42.32
N GLU A 971 1.51 7.82 43.24
CA GLU A 971 0.34 8.60 43.62
C GLU A 971 0.73 9.95 44.24
N ASP A 972 1.89 10.00 44.91
CA ASP A 972 2.48 11.18 45.54
C ASP A 972 2.98 12.21 44.51
N ILE A 973 3.13 11.80 43.24
CA ILE A 973 3.53 12.66 42.13
C ILE A 973 2.30 13.40 41.58
N GLU A 974 2.40 14.73 41.45
CA GLU A 974 1.38 15.57 40.83
C GLU A 974 1.00 15.01 39.44
N THR A 975 -0.29 14.88 39.16
CA THR A 975 -0.79 14.20 37.95
C THR A 975 -0.16 14.71 36.66
N SER A 976 0.07 16.02 36.54
CA SER A 976 0.73 16.63 35.38
C SER A 976 2.23 16.37 35.29
N MET A 977 2.88 15.97 36.39
CA MET A 977 4.32 15.74 36.49
C MET A 977 4.69 14.26 36.37
N ARG A 978 3.75 13.33 36.54
CA ARG A 978 3.95 11.87 36.46
C ARG A 978 4.68 11.40 35.21
N MET A 979 4.54 12.10 34.07
CA MET A 979 5.21 11.72 32.83
C MET A 979 6.73 11.89 32.86
N TYR A 980 7.27 12.69 33.79
CA TYR A 980 8.70 12.97 33.91
C TYR A 980 9.44 12.01 34.85
N TYR A 981 8.71 11.08 35.49
CA TYR A 981 9.27 10.08 36.40
C TYR A 981 9.19 8.67 35.79
N VAL A 982 10.12 7.83 36.19
CA VAL A 982 10.25 6.40 35.83
C VAL A 982 10.44 5.58 37.09
N GLN A 983 10.16 4.27 37.02
CA GLN A 983 10.51 3.38 38.12
C GLN A 983 12.02 3.17 38.18
N THR A 984 12.56 3.20 39.38
CA THR A 984 14.00 3.02 39.63
C THR A 984 14.50 1.67 39.15
N GLU A 985 13.72 0.60 39.30
CA GLU A 985 14.08 -0.73 38.80
C GLU A 985 14.11 -0.81 37.26
N GLU A 986 13.29 -0.02 36.56
CA GLU A 986 13.33 0.07 35.09
C GLU A 986 14.59 0.82 34.62
N ALA A 987 14.92 1.94 35.28
CA ALA A 987 16.13 2.71 34.97
C ALA A 987 17.42 1.93 35.28
N LYS A 988 17.43 1.14 36.38
CA LYS A 988 18.52 0.22 36.73
C LYS A 988 18.76 -0.84 35.67
N LYS A 989 17.70 -1.50 35.19
CA LYS A 989 17.80 -2.53 34.14
C LYS A 989 18.46 -2.00 32.86
N MET A 990 18.25 -0.71 32.58
CA MET A 990 18.80 -0.04 31.41
C MET A 990 20.24 0.44 31.54
N ASN A 991 20.85 0.30 32.72
CA ASN A 991 22.18 0.85 33.03
C ASN A 991 22.29 2.36 32.72
N LEU A 992 21.20 3.11 32.89
CA LEU A 992 21.19 4.56 32.75
C LEU A 992 21.53 5.21 34.10
N ASN A 993 22.15 6.39 34.06
CA ASN A 993 22.47 7.15 35.28
C ASN A 993 21.24 7.97 35.71
N TYR A 994 20.75 7.74 36.92
CA TYR A 994 19.55 8.37 37.49
C TYR A 994 19.73 8.79 38.96
N THR A 995 20.97 8.82 39.46
CA THR A 995 21.33 9.22 40.83
C THR A 995 21.95 10.60 40.84
N ASP A 996 21.99 11.26 42.00
CA ASP A 996 22.55 12.61 42.20
C ASP A 996 24.02 12.75 41.78
N SER A 997 24.76 11.64 41.70
CA SER A 997 26.10 11.56 41.09
C SER A 997 26.14 12.01 39.63
N CYS A 998 25.01 11.99 38.89
CA CYS A 998 24.96 12.46 37.49
C CYS A 998 25.24 13.96 37.35
N VAL A 999 25.10 14.73 38.43
CA VAL A 999 25.41 16.16 38.52
C VAL A 999 26.40 16.46 39.65
N HIS A 1000 27.14 15.46 40.13
CA HIS A 1000 28.14 15.61 41.21
C HIS A 1000 27.63 16.38 42.44
N MET A 1001 26.36 16.17 42.80
CA MET A 1001 25.72 16.88 43.91
C MET A 1001 26.44 16.61 45.23
N ASP A 1002 26.93 15.38 45.42
CA ASP A 1002 27.71 14.95 46.59
C ASP A 1002 29.01 15.74 46.80
N ALA A 1003 29.65 16.18 45.72
CA ALA A 1003 30.83 17.03 45.78
C ALA A 1003 30.46 18.50 45.99
N ILE A 1004 29.45 18.99 45.26
CA ILE A 1004 29.03 20.40 45.28
C ILE A 1004 28.43 20.79 46.64
N MET A 1005 27.62 19.91 47.24
CA MET A 1005 26.96 20.16 48.53
C MET A 1005 27.92 20.12 49.73
N ARG A 1006 29.22 19.82 49.53
CA ARG A 1006 30.25 19.99 50.57
C ARG A 1006 30.51 21.46 50.89
N GLN A 1007 30.20 22.37 49.96
CA GLN A 1007 30.24 23.80 50.22
C GLN A 1007 29.01 24.22 51.02
N GLN A 1008 29.22 24.53 52.30
CA GLN A 1008 28.13 24.80 53.25
C GLN A 1008 27.18 25.90 52.74
N PHE A 1009 27.71 26.98 52.16
CA PHE A 1009 26.88 28.08 51.67
C PHE A 1009 25.99 27.68 50.47
N ILE A 1010 26.44 26.75 49.62
CA ILE A 1010 25.62 26.20 48.52
C ILE A 1010 24.51 25.31 49.09
N ARG A 1011 24.86 24.48 50.07
CA ARG A 1011 23.90 23.61 50.75
C ARG A 1011 22.82 24.42 51.47
N ASP A 1012 23.21 25.45 52.22
CA ASP A 1012 22.29 26.34 52.93
C ASP A 1012 21.31 27.03 51.97
N TYR A 1013 21.79 27.42 50.77
CA TYR A 1013 20.94 27.98 49.72
C TYR A 1013 19.91 26.98 49.20
N PHE A 1014 20.32 25.74 48.93
CA PHE A 1014 19.41 24.69 48.46
C PHE A 1014 18.35 24.37 49.53
N GLU A 1015 18.77 24.22 50.79
CA GLU A 1015 17.86 23.98 51.91
C GLU A 1015 16.87 25.15 52.10
N LYS A 1016 17.32 26.40 51.95
CA LYS A 1016 16.45 27.60 52.02
C LYS A 1016 15.39 27.64 50.92
N ASN A 1017 15.65 27.07 49.74
CA ASN A 1017 14.73 27.09 48.60
C ASN A 1017 13.89 25.80 48.47
N ASP A 1018 13.93 24.92 49.49
CA ASP A 1018 13.33 23.58 49.48
C ASP A 1018 13.84 22.67 48.36
N TYR A 1019 15.06 22.91 47.86
CA TYR A 1019 15.69 22.06 46.85
C TYR A 1019 16.35 20.85 47.49
N CYS A 1020 16.35 19.74 46.75
CA CYS A 1020 16.95 18.51 47.21
C CYS A 1020 18.48 18.61 47.26
N THR A 1021 19.09 18.19 48.37
CA THR A 1021 20.56 18.21 48.59
C THR A 1021 21.23 16.85 48.49
N ALA A 1022 20.45 15.76 48.42
CA ALA A 1022 20.93 14.40 48.17
C ALA A 1022 19.76 13.50 47.75
N TRP A 1023 19.97 12.59 46.78
CA TRP A 1023 18.93 11.64 46.36
C TRP A 1023 19.10 10.32 47.12
N LYS A 1024 18.02 9.79 47.70
CA LYS A 1024 18.00 8.62 48.59
C LYS A 1024 17.73 7.30 47.88
N GLY A 1025 17.46 7.31 46.56
CA GLY A 1025 17.20 6.13 45.76
C GLY A 1025 15.81 5.54 45.96
N LYS A 1026 14.75 6.36 45.94
CA LYS A 1026 13.36 5.90 46.12
C LYS A 1026 12.82 5.13 44.91
N ALA A 1027 11.59 4.61 44.98
CA ALA A 1027 11.02 3.71 43.97
C ALA A 1027 10.72 4.38 42.61
N TRP A 1028 10.45 5.69 42.61
CA TRP A 1028 10.25 6.51 41.43
C TRP A 1028 11.28 7.64 41.39
N VAL A 1029 11.95 7.81 40.26
CA VAL A 1029 13.00 8.82 40.05
C VAL A 1029 12.71 9.61 38.77
N ILE A 1030 13.27 10.81 38.65
CA ILE A 1030 13.20 11.57 37.39
C ILE A 1030 13.79 10.72 36.25
N SER A 1031 13.14 10.76 35.09
CA SER A 1031 13.62 10.12 33.86
C SER A 1031 15.03 10.60 33.48
N PRO A 1032 15.94 9.70 33.05
CA PRO A 1032 17.28 10.08 32.58
C PRO A 1032 17.27 11.19 31.52
N GLN A 1033 16.31 11.17 30.60
CA GLN A 1033 16.16 12.22 29.59
C GLN A 1033 15.80 13.58 30.19
N ILE A 1034 14.95 13.59 31.22
CA ILE A 1034 14.58 14.82 31.93
C ILE A 1034 15.74 15.34 32.78
N ILE A 1035 16.55 14.45 33.35
CA ILE A 1035 17.80 14.83 34.02
C ILE A 1035 18.68 15.62 33.04
N GLN A 1036 18.94 15.06 31.85
CA GLN A 1036 19.82 15.68 30.86
C GLN A 1036 19.26 17.00 30.29
N GLN A 1037 17.98 17.06 29.94
CA GLN A 1037 17.40 18.20 29.23
C GLN A 1037 16.89 19.32 30.14
N VAL A 1038 16.54 19.00 31.40
CA VAL A 1038 15.85 19.94 32.29
C VAL A 1038 16.61 20.12 33.60
N TYR A 1039 16.88 19.03 34.32
CA TYR A 1039 17.46 19.10 35.67
C TYR A 1039 18.88 19.66 35.66
N THR A 1040 19.77 19.10 34.83
CA THR A 1040 21.21 19.41 34.84
C THR A 1040 21.50 20.88 34.51
N GLY A 1041 20.84 21.43 33.50
CA GLY A 1041 20.99 22.86 33.15
C GLY A 1041 20.54 23.77 34.29
N TYR A 1042 19.34 23.51 34.81
CA TYR A 1042 18.76 24.31 35.88
C TYR A 1042 19.53 24.19 37.20
N PHE A 1043 20.05 23.01 37.52
CA PHE A 1043 20.95 22.79 38.66
C PHE A 1043 22.20 23.66 38.54
N GLY A 1044 22.83 23.68 37.36
CA GLY A 1044 23.98 24.54 37.09
C GLY A 1044 23.66 26.02 37.25
N GLU A 1045 22.51 26.48 36.75
CA GLU A 1045 22.05 27.86 36.92
C GLU A 1045 21.91 28.26 38.40
N GLN A 1046 21.36 27.39 39.25
CA GLN A 1046 21.22 27.67 40.69
C GLN A 1046 22.58 27.68 41.41
N VAL A 1047 23.46 26.73 41.09
CA VAL A 1047 24.83 26.67 41.65
C VAL A 1047 25.64 27.91 41.24
N PHE A 1048 25.55 28.34 39.98
CA PHE A 1048 26.16 29.59 39.52
C PHE A 1048 25.68 30.78 40.35
N LYS A 1049 24.35 30.90 40.51
CA LYS A 1049 23.73 32.01 41.23
C LYS A 1049 24.24 32.12 42.66
N VAL A 1050 24.22 31.03 43.43
CA VAL A 1050 24.65 31.06 44.83
C VAL A 1050 26.16 31.35 44.99
N ILE A 1051 27.02 30.85 44.08
CA ILE A 1051 28.46 31.15 44.12
C ILE A 1051 28.69 32.66 43.95
N LEU A 1052 27.98 33.29 43.02
CA LEU A 1052 28.14 34.71 42.73
C LEU A 1052 27.49 35.60 43.79
N GLU A 1053 26.34 35.20 44.35
CA GLU A 1053 25.72 35.88 45.49
C GLU A 1053 26.65 35.84 46.72
N ASN A 1054 27.31 34.71 46.97
CA ASN A 1054 28.30 34.57 48.04
C ASN A 1054 29.56 35.42 47.80
N ALA A 1055 29.90 35.70 46.54
CA ALA A 1055 30.96 36.63 46.14
C ALA A 1055 30.55 38.11 46.21
N GLY A 1056 29.31 38.41 46.64
CA GLY A 1056 28.79 39.78 46.81
C GLY A 1056 28.11 40.38 45.58
N CYS A 1057 27.77 39.58 44.56
CA CYS A 1057 27.01 40.04 43.40
C CYS A 1057 25.50 40.01 43.63
N THR A 1058 24.77 40.89 42.95
CA THR A 1058 23.32 40.78 42.75
C THR A 1058 23.03 40.02 41.46
N ILE A 1059 22.12 39.04 41.52
CA ILE A 1059 21.75 38.20 40.38
C ILE A 1059 20.25 38.40 40.08
N SER A 1060 19.94 38.93 38.91
CA SER A 1060 18.57 39.20 38.45
C SER A 1060 18.23 38.39 37.18
N SER A 1061 16.95 38.05 37.00
CA SER A 1061 16.49 37.36 35.79
C SER A 1061 16.39 38.33 34.61
N PRO A 1062 16.68 37.89 33.37
CA PRO A 1062 16.48 38.71 32.18
C PRO A 1062 15.02 39.14 31.97
N LYS A 1063 14.83 40.26 31.25
CA LYS A 1063 13.50 40.72 30.83
C LYS A 1063 12.85 39.69 29.90
N GLU A 1064 11.52 39.64 29.91
CA GLU A 1064 10.74 38.65 29.14
C GLU A 1064 11.05 38.70 27.62
N GLU A 1065 11.38 39.87 27.08
CA GLU A 1065 11.71 40.11 25.66
C GLU A 1065 12.99 39.39 25.20
N ILE A 1066 13.89 39.08 26.13
CA ILE A 1066 15.19 38.41 25.90
C ILE A 1066 15.28 37.08 26.65
N TRP A 1067 14.13 36.48 26.97
CA TRP A 1067 14.03 35.21 27.65
C TRP A 1067 14.79 34.09 26.90
N GLU A 1068 15.57 33.29 27.63
CA GLU A 1068 16.50 32.25 27.12
C GLU A 1068 17.57 32.78 26.11
N ARG A 1069 17.76 34.10 26.00
CA ARG A 1069 18.95 34.69 25.36
C ARG A 1069 20.14 34.76 26.31
N ALA A 1070 19.88 34.81 27.61
CA ALA A 1070 20.82 34.64 28.71
C ALA A 1070 20.08 33.97 29.87
N ASP A 1071 20.79 33.39 30.83
CA ASP A 1071 20.19 32.75 32.00
C ASP A 1071 20.06 33.76 33.16
N TRP A 1072 21.09 34.60 33.35
CA TRP A 1072 21.15 35.59 34.43
C TRP A 1072 21.75 36.93 34.01
N ILE A 1073 21.44 37.98 34.76
CA ILE A 1073 22.13 39.27 34.72
C ILE A 1073 22.86 39.48 36.06
N VAL A 1074 24.17 39.71 36.01
CA VAL A 1074 25.03 39.96 37.18
C VAL A 1074 25.21 41.47 37.34
N ASN A 1075 24.88 42.01 38.53
CA ASN A 1075 24.93 43.43 38.89
C ASN A 1075 24.25 44.35 37.87
N ASP A 1076 23.20 43.86 37.19
CA ASP A 1076 22.48 44.54 36.09
C ASP A 1076 23.40 45.02 34.93
N ARG A 1077 24.58 44.41 34.77
CA ARG A 1077 25.62 44.84 33.82
C ARG A 1077 26.13 43.74 32.89
N LEU A 1078 26.19 42.50 33.35
CA LEU A 1078 26.75 41.37 32.60
C LEU A 1078 25.69 40.29 32.41
N TYR A 1079 25.35 40.02 31.16
CA TYR A 1079 24.53 38.87 30.77
C TYR A 1079 25.37 37.60 30.80
N VAL A 1080 24.84 36.55 31.42
CA VAL A 1080 25.54 35.27 31.54
C VAL A 1080 24.67 34.13 31.03
N ASP A 1081 25.25 33.33 30.15
CA ASP A 1081 24.71 32.06 29.68
C ASP A 1081 25.50 30.93 30.37
N VAL A 1082 24.82 30.26 31.29
CA VAL A 1082 25.34 29.22 32.16
C VAL A 1082 25.22 27.88 31.47
N LYS A 1083 26.25 27.06 31.61
CA LYS A 1083 26.30 25.68 31.12
C LYS A 1083 26.73 24.76 32.25
N TYR A 1084 26.26 23.52 32.16
CA TYR A 1084 26.65 22.44 33.03
C TYR A 1084 26.97 21.23 32.17
N MET A 1085 28.19 21.19 31.63
CA MET A 1085 28.63 20.21 30.65
C MET A 1085 30.04 19.74 30.97
N VAL A 1086 30.41 18.54 30.50
CA VAL A 1086 31.80 18.11 30.49
C VAL A 1086 32.62 18.94 29.49
N ASP A 1087 33.91 19.14 29.77
CA ASP A 1087 34.78 20.06 29.02
C ASP A 1087 34.74 19.87 27.49
N GLY A 1088 34.75 18.61 27.02
CA GLY A 1088 34.69 18.29 25.59
C GLY A 1088 33.38 18.71 24.91
N ASP A 1089 32.26 18.60 25.62
CA ASP A 1089 30.92 18.95 25.12
C ASP A 1089 30.69 20.45 25.17
N PHE A 1090 31.13 21.10 26.26
CA PHE A 1090 31.11 22.56 26.37
C PHE A 1090 31.87 23.21 25.21
N ASN A 1091 33.07 22.70 24.89
CA ASN A 1091 33.87 23.19 23.76
C ASN A 1091 33.19 23.02 22.41
N ARG A 1092 32.56 21.87 22.15
CA ARG A 1092 31.80 21.64 20.91
C ARG A 1092 30.58 22.56 20.84
N HIS A 1093 29.87 22.74 21.95
CA HIS A 1093 28.71 23.60 22.04
C HIS A 1093 29.04 25.06 21.74
N VAL A 1094 30.09 25.59 22.39
CA VAL A 1094 30.54 26.98 22.20
C VAL A 1094 30.98 27.23 20.75
N LYS A 1095 31.65 26.28 20.09
CA LYS A 1095 32.07 26.41 18.67
C LYS A 1095 30.93 26.26 17.67
N ALA A 1096 29.85 25.56 18.01
CA ALA A 1096 28.75 25.28 17.10
C ALA A 1096 27.64 26.34 17.10
N GLN A 1097 27.52 27.13 18.18
CA GLN A 1097 26.50 28.17 18.29
C GLN A 1097 26.91 29.51 17.64
N ALA A 1098 25.95 30.17 17.01
CA ALA A 1098 26.07 31.53 16.50
C ALA A 1098 25.74 32.55 17.62
N TRP A 1099 26.74 32.94 18.40
CA TRP A 1099 26.60 33.81 19.57
C TRP A 1099 26.26 35.27 19.25
N GLU A 1100 26.64 35.75 18.07
CA GLU A 1100 26.46 37.15 17.64
C GLU A 1100 25.00 37.62 17.78
N GLY A 1101 24.03 36.76 17.43
CA GLY A 1101 22.60 37.07 17.56
C GLY A 1101 22.16 37.24 19.01
N LYS A 1102 22.56 36.33 19.91
CA LYS A 1102 22.21 36.40 21.35
C LYS A 1102 22.78 37.66 22.00
N ILE A 1103 24.04 38.00 21.68
CA ILE A 1103 24.73 39.18 22.21
C ILE A 1103 24.03 40.46 21.73
N LYS A 1104 23.73 40.53 20.43
CA LYS A 1104 23.01 41.66 19.84
C LYS A 1104 21.64 41.88 20.49
N ASP A 1105 20.90 40.80 20.73
CA ASP A 1105 19.57 40.86 21.35
C ASP A 1105 19.63 41.34 22.82
N CYS A 1106 20.70 40.99 23.55
CA CYS A 1106 20.87 41.41 24.96
C CYS A 1106 21.38 42.86 25.10
N GLY A 1107 22.09 43.39 24.10
CA GLY A 1107 22.53 44.79 24.05
C GLY A 1107 23.54 45.21 25.14
N GLY A 1108 24.19 44.26 25.82
CA GLY A 1108 25.13 44.52 26.92
C GLY A 1108 26.33 43.56 26.93
N LYS A 1109 27.18 43.65 27.97
CA LYS A 1109 28.33 42.73 28.14
C LYS A 1109 27.80 41.30 28.32
N TYR A 1110 28.49 40.33 27.72
CA TYR A 1110 28.02 38.96 27.69
C TYR A 1110 29.15 37.97 28.04
N ALA A 1111 28.85 36.91 28.78
CA ALA A 1111 29.78 35.87 29.16
C ALA A 1111 29.13 34.47 29.07
N ILE A 1112 29.94 33.47 28.70
CA ILE A 1112 29.53 32.06 28.78
C ILE A 1112 30.30 31.40 29.91
N VAL A 1113 29.59 30.76 30.82
CA VAL A 1113 30.18 30.15 32.02
C VAL A 1113 29.76 28.70 32.12
N ASN A 1114 30.72 27.77 32.05
CA ASN A 1114 30.50 26.40 32.46
C ASN A 1114 30.75 26.28 33.97
N VAL A 1115 29.81 25.70 34.71
CA VAL A 1115 29.89 25.58 36.17
C VAL A 1115 30.85 24.47 36.62
N PRO A 1116 30.79 23.24 36.10
CA PRO A 1116 31.68 22.18 36.55
C PRO A 1116 33.06 22.23 35.86
N ARG A 1117 34.12 21.89 36.60
CA ARG A 1117 35.45 21.57 36.07
C ARG A 1117 35.79 20.10 36.30
N TYR A 1118 36.12 19.40 35.22
CA TYR A 1118 36.65 18.03 35.22
C TYR A 1118 38.16 18.13 34.92
N ALA A 1119 39.04 17.40 35.62
CA ALA A 1119 40.49 17.68 35.62
C ALA A 1119 41.12 17.96 34.23
N GLY A 1120 41.64 19.19 34.04
CA GLY A 1120 42.24 19.70 32.81
C GLY A 1120 42.43 21.23 32.85
N ASN A 1121 43.49 21.76 32.24
CA ASN A 1121 43.75 23.22 32.16
C ASN A 1121 43.30 23.75 30.79
N TYR A 1122 42.21 24.53 30.73
CA TYR A 1122 41.87 25.33 29.55
C TYR A 1122 41.01 26.56 29.91
N SER A 1123 41.51 27.75 29.60
CA SER A 1123 40.74 29.00 29.51
C SER A 1123 41.08 29.68 28.19
N HIS A 1124 40.12 29.92 27.31
CA HIS A 1124 40.32 30.67 26.06
C HIS A 1124 39.18 31.66 25.84
N SER A 1125 39.49 32.84 25.31
CA SER A 1125 38.51 33.75 24.71
C SER A 1125 38.18 33.30 23.28
N LEU A 1126 36.94 33.53 22.85
CA LEU A 1126 36.48 33.24 21.49
C LEU A 1126 36.50 34.54 20.67
N THR A 1127 37.21 34.58 19.54
CA THR A 1127 37.19 35.73 18.63
C THR A 1127 35.96 35.63 17.73
N LEU A 1128 35.00 36.55 17.89
CA LEU A 1128 33.84 36.69 17.01
C LEU A 1128 34.14 37.76 15.97
N GLY A 1129 34.12 37.40 14.68
CA GLY A 1129 34.21 38.35 13.56
C GLY A 1129 35.23 39.48 13.74
N SER A 1130 34.99 40.61 13.10
CA SER A 1130 35.75 41.84 13.30
C SER A 1130 35.12 42.66 14.44
N ASP A 1131 35.58 42.43 15.69
CA ASP A 1131 35.33 43.23 16.92
C ASP A 1131 34.06 42.77 17.71
N PRO A 1132 34.07 42.15 18.94
CA PRO A 1132 35.08 41.94 20.01
C PRO A 1132 35.26 40.46 20.51
N GLN A 1133 36.08 40.20 21.55
CA GLN A 1133 36.28 38.84 22.15
C GLN A 1133 35.12 38.42 23.08
N LEU A 1134 34.45 37.31 22.78
CA LEU A 1134 33.46 36.68 23.67
C LEU A 1134 34.18 35.88 24.75
N PRO A 1135 34.03 36.21 26.03
CA PRO A 1135 34.95 35.68 27.01
C PRO A 1135 34.30 34.47 27.72
N VAL A 1136 34.94 33.30 27.57
CA VAL A 1136 34.43 31.98 27.98
C VAL A 1136 35.14 31.52 29.25
N ILE A 1137 34.38 31.13 30.27
CA ILE A 1137 34.91 30.68 31.56
C ILE A 1137 34.50 29.23 31.76
N ASN A 1138 35.49 28.35 31.88
CA ASN A 1138 35.25 26.93 32.10
C ASN A 1138 35.57 26.55 33.54
N GLY A 1139 34.55 26.16 34.29
CA GLY A 1139 34.63 25.68 35.66
C GLY A 1139 34.59 26.78 36.72
N LEU A 1140 33.52 26.85 37.50
CA LEU A 1140 33.43 27.61 38.75
C LEU A 1140 33.63 26.74 39.99
N ILE A 1141 33.32 25.45 39.88
CA ILE A 1141 33.50 24.47 40.94
C ILE A 1141 34.22 23.25 40.37
N ASP A 1142 35.25 22.80 41.06
CA ASP A 1142 35.93 21.55 40.76
C ASP A 1142 35.07 20.40 41.28
N VAL A 1143 34.56 19.56 40.38
CA VAL A 1143 33.59 18.51 40.77
C VAL A 1143 34.24 17.29 41.42
N GLU A 1144 35.58 17.18 41.39
CA GLU A 1144 36.32 16.12 42.08
C GLU A 1144 36.54 16.49 43.56
N THR A 1145 36.86 17.76 43.81
CA THR A 1145 37.19 18.27 45.15
C THR A 1145 36.02 18.99 45.83
N GLY A 1146 35.02 19.43 45.07
CA GLY A 1146 33.93 20.30 45.52
C GLY A 1146 34.37 21.74 45.78
N SER A 1147 35.60 22.13 45.43
CA SER A 1147 36.15 23.46 45.75
C SER A 1147 35.75 24.50 44.71
N VAL A 1148 35.33 25.69 45.17
CA VAL A 1148 35.12 26.84 44.29
C VAL A 1148 36.45 27.31 43.74
N ILE A 1149 36.49 27.64 42.45
CA ILE A 1149 37.69 28.11 41.76
C ILE A 1149 37.69 29.64 41.80
N ASP A 1150 38.23 30.20 42.89
CA ASP A 1150 38.22 31.66 43.15
C ASP A 1150 38.76 32.49 41.98
N LYS A 1151 39.79 32.00 41.28
CA LYS A 1151 40.34 32.65 40.09
C LYS A 1151 39.28 32.88 39.00
N ASN A 1152 38.41 31.90 38.78
CA ASN A 1152 37.37 31.98 37.74
C ASN A 1152 36.18 32.81 38.19
N VAL A 1153 35.87 32.84 39.49
CA VAL A 1153 34.92 33.80 40.06
C VAL A 1153 35.45 35.22 39.90
N GLN A 1154 36.73 35.47 40.23
CA GLN A 1154 37.37 36.77 40.04
C GLN A 1154 37.37 37.21 38.56
N ASN A 1155 37.60 36.29 37.62
CA ASN A 1155 37.50 36.58 36.18
C ASN A 1155 36.10 37.05 35.75
N ILE A 1156 35.02 36.65 36.44
CA ILE A 1156 33.67 37.19 36.20
C ILE A 1156 33.57 38.60 36.80
N LEU A 1157 34.07 38.79 38.03
CA LEU A 1157 34.03 40.08 38.72
C LEU A 1157 34.79 41.18 37.97
N ASP A 1158 35.97 40.87 37.43
CA ASP A 1158 36.80 41.83 36.70
C ASP A 1158 36.06 42.40 35.47
N ARG A 1159 35.20 41.59 34.83
CA ARG A 1159 34.38 41.98 33.67
C ARG A 1159 33.20 42.88 34.02
N LEU A 1160 32.86 43.01 35.31
CA LEU A 1160 31.90 43.99 35.78
C LEU A 1160 32.53 45.39 35.89
N THR A 1161 33.86 45.46 36.04
CA THR A 1161 34.64 46.69 36.23
C THR A 1161 35.30 47.25 34.97
N THR A 1162 35.75 46.40 34.04
CA THR A 1162 36.17 46.78 32.66
C THR A 1162 34.98 46.73 31.76
#